data_AF-A0A429MTD4-F1
#
_entry.id   AF-A0A429MTD4-F1
#
_cell.length_a   1.000
_cell.length_b   1.000
_cell.length_c   1.000
_cell.angle_alpha   90.00
_cell.angle_beta   90.00
_cell.angle_gamma   90.00
#
_symmetry.space_group_name_H-M   'P 1'
#
loop_
_entity.id
_entity.type
_entity.pdbx_description
1 polymer ?
#
loop_
_entity_poly.entity_id
_entity_poly.type
_entity_poly.pdbx_seq_one_letter_code
_entity_poly.pdbx_strand_id
1 'polypeptide(L)'
;FLTLVFSHHFGVITSLTTASILFTILLAITVFLSLKQQAIYLAILALGMAYAAPLVIPQYRPDVVFLFSYYLVINLAVAAVNFIQPWKILNQIAFFATMFIGGSAIAFYAEPAKFDTLDWILWLHIALFIWLSVRYSQNISRVSEHEKQEGIRLPPLLDVGLIFSVPVLGFTLHAYLVHESTQALTIGAVVLAGTYAVLTFWIKKTHPQLSVLAKSFFILAVAFFALIFPLAKGAHWTAIGWVAQGTALIVWGVTERYRLSRYIGVILVLLSSLALFYQVWANEEFPTLSTSIYAIAQFISAFYLLQYNSKEQRYFSASMFSGIFLCLGMYAGAVAGVEIMAWHHHALSPYLMFAIALIAIFSAIVHYKLRVQWQSLQLILISLLLLLVLGEAFMSQVFTLFKWVDSLQQTTFLVSTIILSGLFIMAQPQSSLLGYVKVWAGLSWLALAIVGVTIFPKMPIVALAFVPVVYSLWAYKSHKTTLLYQIPVWCLSLIWLLVVSVDVHSAEYLYFVPLINLIDFFSILVFAGLLFIIYQHAFDQDKSLEWTFKITTILVGLLVFSSVVVRGLHYYWATPLWSASIWTNGVVQLSLTLLWVILAFVLTTYSSRKMIRQLWFVGAALLGIVVLKLILLDLSQSATLTRVISFIGAGGVMLIIAYLAPLPPSSSVQKNQEPKL
;
A
#
# COMPACT_ATOMS: atom_id res chain seq x y z
N PHE A 1 -56.94 27.19 -20.27
CA PHE A 1 -55.78 27.68 -19.49
C PHE A 1 -55.33 29.03 -19.98
N LEU A 2 -54.82 29.14 -21.22
CA LEU A 2 -54.32 30.39 -21.80
C LEU A 2 -55.32 31.56 -21.70
N THR A 3 -56.59 31.35 -22.07
CA THR A 3 -57.66 32.36 -22.01
C THR A 3 -57.90 32.90 -20.61
N LEU A 4 -57.76 32.06 -19.59
CA LEU A 4 -58.01 32.41 -18.20
C LEU A 4 -56.87 33.27 -17.64
N VAL A 5 -55.65 32.91 -18.01
CA VAL A 5 -54.43 33.63 -17.68
C VAL A 5 -54.40 35.00 -18.38
N PHE A 6 -54.75 35.06 -19.66
CA PHE A 6 -54.91 36.32 -20.40
C PHE A 6 -56.04 37.19 -19.87
N SER A 7 -57.17 36.59 -19.47
CA SER A 7 -58.31 37.31 -18.89
C SER A 7 -57.95 38.01 -17.57
N HIS A 8 -57.14 37.37 -16.72
CA HIS A 8 -56.60 38.04 -15.54
C HIS A 8 -55.58 39.13 -15.89
N HIS A 9 -54.63 38.84 -16.79
CA HIS A 9 -53.58 39.79 -17.16
C HIS A 9 -54.14 41.09 -17.79
N PHE A 10 -55.15 40.97 -18.65
CA PHE A 10 -55.82 42.13 -19.26
C PHE A 10 -56.91 42.76 -18.36
N GLY A 11 -57.00 42.35 -17.09
CA GLY A 11 -57.89 42.97 -16.11
C GLY A 11 -59.38 42.62 -16.27
N VAL A 12 -59.73 41.66 -17.14
CA VAL A 12 -61.11 41.16 -17.29
C VAL A 12 -61.55 40.39 -16.03
N ILE A 13 -60.62 39.69 -15.38
CA ILE A 13 -60.79 39.13 -14.03
C ILE A 13 -59.91 39.92 -13.08
N THR A 14 -60.50 40.81 -12.29
CA THR A 14 -59.78 41.76 -11.43
C THR A 14 -59.22 41.09 -10.18
N SER A 15 -59.89 40.09 -9.61
CA SER A 15 -59.39 39.37 -8.43
C SER A 15 -58.49 38.18 -8.79
N LEU A 16 -57.26 38.19 -8.25
CA LEU A 16 -56.31 37.08 -8.34
C LEU A 16 -56.90 35.78 -7.78
N THR A 17 -57.64 35.87 -6.67
CA THR A 17 -58.29 34.72 -6.02
C THR A 17 -59.29 34.02 -6.93
N THR A 18 -60.14 34.76 -7.65
CA THR A 18 -61.09 34.16 -8.61
C THR A 18 -60.39 33.54 -9.79
N ALA A 19 -59.32 34.15 -10.31
CA ALA A 19 -58.54 33.57 -11.40
C ALA A 19 -57.88 32.25 -10.96
N SER A 20 -57.29 32.20 -9.76
CA SER A 20 -56.70 30.99 -9.18
C SER A 20 -57.72 29.87 -8.92
N ILE A 21 -58.92 30.21 -8.44
CA ILE A 21 -60.00 29.22 -8.22
C ILE A 21 -60.47 28.63 -9.56
N LEU A 22 -60.76 29.48 -10.55
CA LEU A 22 -61.19 29.02 -11.87
C LEU A 22 -60.11 28.18 -12.56
N PHE A 23 -58.84 28.55 -12.40
CA PHE A 23 -57.71 27.76 -12.88
C PHE A 23 -57.66 26.38 -12.21
N THR A 24 -57.82 26.32 -10.89
CA THR A 24 -57.82 25.05 -10.12
C THR A 24 -58.98 24.15 -10.55
N ILE A 25 -60.18 24.72 -10.76
CA ILE A 25 -61.35 24.00 -11.27
C ILE A 25 -61.07 23.44 -12.66
N LEU A 26 -60.55 24.26 -13.57
CA LEU A 26 -60.21 23.81 -14.93
C LEU A 26 -59.18 22.69 -14.89
N LEU A 27 -58.16 22.81 -14.05
CA LEU A 27 -57.15 21.79 -13.86
C LEU A 27 -57.75 20.49 -13.33
N ALA A 28 -58.59 20.54 -12.29
CA ALA A 28 -59.29 19.37 -11.77
C ALA A 28 -60.17 18.67 -12.82
N ILE A 29 -60.92 19.42 -13.63
CA ILE A 29 -61.75 18.88 -14.71
C ILE A 29 -60.88 18.17 -15.77
N THR A 30 -59.80 18.79 -16.20
CA THR A 30 -58.91 18.20 -17.22
C THR A 30 -58.20 16.94 -16.73
N VAL A 31 -57.75 16.93 -15.46
CA VAL A 31 -57.20 15.75 -14.79
C VAL A 31 -58.24 14.63 -14.75
N PHE A 32 -59.47 14.94 -14.33
CA PHE A 32 -60.56 13.96 -14.25
C PHE A 32 -60.90 13.37 -15.63
N LEU A 33 -61.01 14.20 -16.66
CA LEU A 33 -61.28 13.76 -18.04
C LEU A 33 -60.15 12.89 -18.60
N SER A 34 -58.89 13.27 -18.37
CA SER A 34 -57.74 12.48 -18.82
C SER A 34 -57.69 11.10 -18.16
N LEU A 35 -57.96 11.02 -16.85
CA LEU A 35 -58.05 9.75 -16.13
C LEU A 35 -59.19 8.87 -16.65
N LYS A 36 -60.38 9.45 -16.89
CA LYS A 36 -61.55 8.72 -17.42
C LYS A 36 -61.29 8.14 -18.82
N GLN A 37 -60.55 8.87 -19.66
CA GLN A 37 -60.28 8.47 -21.04
C GLN A 37 -59.01 7.60 -21.19
N GLN A 38 -58.23 7.41 -20.12
CA GLN A 38 -56.92 6.73 -20.15
C GLN A 38 -55.97 7.28 -21.25
N ALA A 39 -56.11 8.54 -21.61
CA ALA A 39 -55.41 9.15 -22.73
C ALA A 39 -54.26 10.03 -22.22
N ILE A 40 -53.03 9.50 -22.31
CA ILE A 40 -51.81 10.19 -21.84
C ILE A 40 -51.55 11.51 -22.60
N TYR A 41 -51.87 11.56 -23.89
CA TYR A 41 -51.63 12.76 -24.73
C TYR A 41 -52.48 13.96 -24.28
N LEU A 42 -53.71 13.73 -23.82
CA LEU A 42 -54.56 14.78 -23.28
C LEU A 42 -53.97 15.37 -21.98
N ALA A 43 -53.42 14.52 -21.11
CA ALA A 43 -52.70 14.98 -19.92
C ALA A 43 -51.46 15.78 -20.28
N ILE A 44 -50.65 15.30 -21.23
CA ILE A 44 -49.42 15.99 -21.68
C ILE A 44 -49.77 17.38 -22.23
N LEU A 45 -50.78 17.50 -23.09
CA LEU A 45 -51.17 18.78 -23.69
C LEU A 45 -51.73 19.73 -22.63
N ALA A 46 -52.62 19.25 -21.75
CA ALA A 46 -53.20 20.05 -20.68
C ALA A 46 -52.12 20.58 -19.72
N LEU A 47 -51.22 19.71 -19.25
CA LEU A 47 -50.16 20.08 -18.32
C LEU A 47 -49.06 20.91 -18.98
N GLY A 48 -48.69 20.61 -20.22
CA GLY A 48 -47.77 21.45 -20.99
C GLY A 48 -48.28 22.88 -21.13
N MET A 49 -49.57 23.05 -21.44
CA MET A 49 -50.20 24.38 -21.48
C MET A 49 -50.30 25.03 -20.11
N ALA A 50 -50.53 24.26 -19.04
CA ALA A 50 -50.54 24.77 -17.68
C ALA A 50 -49.17 25.32 -17.25
N TYR A 51 -48.07 24.63 -17.56
CA TYR A 51 -46.70 25.08 -17.29
C TYR A 51 -46.28 26.28 -18.15
N ALA A 52 -46.72 26.32 -19.42
CA ALA A 52 -46.39 27.41 -20.34
C ALA A 52 -47.15 28.71 -20.03
N ALA A 53 -48.35 28.63 -19.44
CA ALA A 53 -49.24 29.78 -19.32
C ALA A 53 -48.62 31.03 -18.65
N PRO A 54 -47.85 30.93 -17.54
CA PRO A 54 -47.21 32.11 -16.94
C PRO A 54 -46.11 32.74 -17.81
N LEU A 55 -45.47 31.96 -18.69
CA LEU A 55 -44.36 32.40 -19.53
C LEU A 55 -44.81 33.20 -20.75
N VAL A 56 -46.05 32.96 -21.20
CA VAL A 56 -46.63 33.63 -22.37
C VAL A 56 -47.09 35.05 -22.04
N ILE A 57 -47.22 35.37 -20.74
CA ILE A 57 -47.58 36.72 -20.30
C ILE A 57 -46.33 37.62 -20.38
N PRO A 58 -46.38 38.73 -21.13
CA PRO A 58 -45.30 39.71 -21.13
C PRO A 58 -45.15 40.33 -19.72
N GLN A 59 -44.06 40.02 -19.03
CA GLN A 59 -43.73 40.59 -17.72
C GLN A 59 -42.33 41.21 -17.75
N TYR A 60 -42.19 42.46 -17.31
CA TYR A 60 -40.90 43.17 -17.24
C TYR A 60 -39.98 42.60 -16.15
N ARG A 61 -40.54 42.07 -15.06
CA ARG A 61 -39.86 41.23 -14.06
C ARG A 61 -40.82 40.15 -13.57
N PRO A 62 -40.56 38.86 -13.83
CA PRO A 62 -41.43 37.79 -13.35
C PRO A 62 -41.31 37.64 -11.83
N ASP A 63 -42.44 37.61 -11.12
CA ASP A 63 -42.44 37.29 -9.69
C ASP A 63 -42.15 35.81 -9.49
N VAL A 64 -40.90 35.51 -9.11
CA VAL A 64 -40.39 34.15 -9.02
C VAL A 64 -41.13 33.33 -7.97
N VAL A 65 -41.55 33.94 -6.85
CA VAL A 65 -42.30 33.25 -5.79
C VAL A 65 -43.66 32.80 -6.31
N PHE A 66 -44.35 33.65 -7.07
CA PHE A 66 -45.61 33.29 -7.71
C PHE A 66 -45.42 32.15 -8.71
N LEU A 67 -44.44 32.26 -9.62
CA LEU A 67 -44.17 31.23 -10.63
C LEU A 67 -43.91 29.87 -9.98
N PHE A 68 -43.03 29.84 -8.97
CA PHE A 68 -42.62 28.61 -8.32
C PHE A 68 -43.76 28.00 -7.47
N SER A 69 -44.53 28.82 -6.77
CA SER A 69 -45.75 28.38 -6.05
C SER A 69 -46.81 27.84 -7.00
N TYR A 70 -46.98 28.49 -8.16
CA TYR A 70 -47.92 28.05 -9.19
C TYR A 70 -47.50 26.70 -9.78
N TYR A 71 -46.21 26.47 -10.03
CA TYR A 71 -45.70 25.16 -10.44
C TYR A 71 -45.93 24.09 -9.36
N LEU A 72 -45.85 24.42 -8.07
CA LEU A 72 -46.19 23.46 -7.00
C LEU A 72 -47.63 22.96 -7.11
N VAL A 73 -48.59 23.83 -7.40
CA VAL A 73 -50.01 23.46 -7.57
C VAL A 73 -50.19 22.53 -8.77
N ILE A 74 -49.52 22.81 -9.89
CA ILE A 74 -49.55 21.94 -11.06
C ILE A 74 -48.90 20.58 -10.73
N ASN A 75 -47.77 20.59 -10.03
CA ASN A 75 -47.08 19.38 -9.59
C ASN A 75 -47.93 18.52 -8.65
N LEU A 76 -48.72 19.11 -7.77
CA LEU A 76 -49.69 18.39 -6.93
C LEU A 76 -50.76 17.70 -7.76
N ALA A 77 -51.21 18.32 -8.85
CA ALA A 77 -52.15 17.68 -9.75
C ALA A 77 -51.53 16.55 -10.58
N VAL A 78 -50.27 16.72 -11.02
CA VAL A 78 -49.48 15.63 -11.62
C VAL A 78 -49.35 14.47 -10.63
N ALA A 79 -49.08 14.77 -9.37
CA ALA A 79 -49.01 13.79 -8.28
C ALA A 79 -50.35 13.06 -8.07
N ALA A 80 -51.48 13.77 -8.13
CA ALA A 80 -52.81 13.16 -8.04
C ALA A 80 -53.11 12.22 -9.22
N VAL A 81 -52.77 12.61 -10.45
CA VAL A 81 -52.89 11.75 -11.64
C VAL A 81 -52.03 10.50 -11.48
N ASN A 82 -50.76 10.69 -11.11
CA ASN A 82 -49.80 9.60 -11.01
C ASN A 82 -50.01 8.68 -9.81
N PHE A 83 -50.81 9.10 -8.83
CA PHE A 83 -51.27 8.23 -7.76
C PHE A 83 -52.14 7.07 -8.30
N ILE A 84 -52.86 7.32 -9.38
CA ILE A 84 -53.80 6.35 -10.00
C ILE A 84 -53.13 5.65 -11.19
N GLN A 85 -52.47 6.40 -12.08
CA GLN A 85 -51.87 5.86 -13.32
C GLN A 85 -50.36 6.13 -13.37
N PRO A 86 -49.47 5.15 -13.52
CA PRO A 86 -48.03 5.37 -13.47
C PRO A 86 -47.48 5.92 -14.81
N TRP A 87 -47.82 7.16 -15.15
CA TRP A 87 -47.33 7.82 -16.37
C TRP A 87 -46.01 8.54 -16.13
N LYS A 88 -44.91 7.86 -16.49
CA LYS A 88 -43.52 8.35 -16.33
C LYS A 88 -43.28 9.71 -16.97
N ILE A 89 -43.72 9.89 -18.21
CA ILE A 89 -43.47 11.11 -18.98
C ILE A 89 -44.02 12.37 -18.28
N LEU A 90 -45.11 12.21 -17.53
CA LEU A 90 -45.74 13.32 -16.81
C LEU A 90 -44.86 13.83 -15.68
N ASN A 91 -44.22 12.92 -14.94
CA ASN A 91 -43.25 13.27 -13.91
C ASN A 91 -42.01 13.95 -14.52
N GLN A 92 -41.56 13.50 -15.68
CA GLN A 92 -40.40 14.08 -16.35
C GLN A 92 -40.67 15.50 -16.86
N ILE A 93 -41.85 15.75 -17.45
CA ILE A 93 -42.28 17.09 -17.86
C ILE A 93 -42.39 18.02 -16.65
N ALA A 94 -43.06 17.54 -15.59
CA ALA A 94 -43.23 18.27 -14.35
C ALA A 94 -41.87 18.66 -13.71
N PHE A 95 -40.96 17.68 -13.64
CA PHE A 95 -39.60 17.88 -13.17
C PHE A 95 -38.83 18.89 -14.04
N PHE A 96 -38.88 18.72 -15.36
CA PHE A 96 -38.16 19.60 -16.28
C PHE A 96 -38.65 21.04 -16.18
N ALA A 97 -39.97 21.25 -16.23
CA ALA A 97 -40.56 22.58 -16.09
C ALA A 97 -40.17 23.22 -14.75
N THR A 98 -40.25 22.46 -13.66
CA THR A 98 -39.96 23.02 -12.33
C THR A 98 -38.48 23.33 -12.12
N MET A 99 -37.58 22.37 -12.41
CA MET A 99 -36.17 22.52 -12.08
C MET A 99 -35.41 23.38 -13.10
N PHE A 100 -35.74 23.29 -14.39
CA PHE A 100 -35.03 24.06 -15.41
C PHE A 100 -35.70 25.40 -15.65
N ILE A 101 -37.02 25.45 -15.88
CA ILE A 101 -37.70 26.73 -16.13
C ILE A 101 -37.86 27.50 -14.82
N GLY A 102 -38.43 26.88 -13.78
CA GLY A 102 -38.55 27.50 -12.47
C GLY A 102 -37.20 27.80 -11.82
N GLY A 103 -36.26 26.84 -11.87
CA GLY A 103 -34.92 27.03 -11.31
C GLY A 103 -34.08 28.09 -12.05
N SER A 104 -34.18 28.20 -13.38
CA SER A 104 -33.51 29.31 -14.10
C SER A 104 -34.14 30.67 -13.75
N ALA A 105 -35.46 30.74 -13.60
CA ALA A 105 -36.12 31.96 -13.13
C ALA A 105 -35.63 32.38 -11.74
N ILE A 106 -35.37 31.43 -10.84
CA ILE A 106 -34.72 31.68 -9.54
C ILE A 106 -33.31 32.25 -9.75
N ALA A 107 -32.48 31.63 -10.59
CA ALA A 107 -31.10 32.07 -10.80
C ALA A 107 -30.98 33.47 -11.45
N PHE A 108 -31.93 33.87 -12.31
CA PHE A 108 -31.85 35.13 -13.06
C PHE A 108 -32.65 36.29 -12.43
N TYR A 109 -33.75 36.00 -11.74
CA TYR A 109 -34.71 37.03 -11.32
C TYR A 109 -35.05 37.01 -9.81
N ALA A 110 -34.49 36.08 -9.02
CA ALA A 110 -34.81 36.04 -7.59
C ALA A 110 -34.20 37.21 -6.81
N GLU A 111 -35.01 37.79 -5.94
CA GLU A 111 -34.58 38.84 -5.02
C GLU A 111 -34.09 38.23 -3.70
N PRO A 112 -32.93 38.66 -3.14
CA PRO A 112 -32.39 38.09 -1.90
C PRO A 112 -33.37 38.09 -0.73
N ALA A 113 -34.22 39.11 -0.63
CA ALA A 113 -35.24 39.23 0.41
C ALA A 113 -36.31 38.10 0.38
N LYS A 114 -36.43 37.36 -0.74
CA LYS A 114 -37.41 36.28 -0.92
C LYS A 114 -36.77 34.88 -0.86
N PHE A 115 -35.46 34.76 -0.62
CA PHE A 115 -34.76 33.48 -0.68
C PHE A 115 -35.31 32.45 0.32
N ASP A 116 -35.60 32.86 1.56
CA ASP A 116 -36.20 31.96 2.56
C ASP A 116 -37.54 31.37 2.11
N THR A 117 -38.42 32.21 1.53
CA THR A 117 -39.70 31.74 1.01
C THR A 117 -39.55 30.80 -0.18
N LEU A 118 -38.59 31.08 -1.07
CA LEU A 118 -38.29 30.21 -2.21
C LEU A 118 -37.71 28.87 -1.77
N ASP A 119 -36.88 28.86 -0.72
CA ASP A 119 -36.27 27.64 -0.20
C ASP A 119 -37.33 26.68 0.39
N TRP A 120 -38.27 27.21 1.18
CA TRP A 120 -39.39 26.40 1.67
C TRP A 120 -40.24 25.79 0.55
N ILE A 121 -40.54 26.57 -0.51
CA ILE A 121 -41.28 26.07 -1.68
C ILE A 121 -40.45 25.01 -2.43
N LEU A 122 -39.13 25.18 -2.52
CA LEU A 122 -38.23 24.19 -3.11
C LEU A 122 -38.25 22.87 -2.33
N TRP A 123 -38.19 22.90 -1.00
CA TRP A 123 -38.31 21.70 -0.17
C TRP A 123 -39.63 20.96 -0.37
N LEU A 124 -40.74 21.68 -0.56
CA LEU A 124 -42.03 21.07 -0.91
C LEU A 124 -41.97 20.36 -2.27
N HIS A 125 -41.32 20.96 -3.28
CA HIS A 125 -41.10 20.30 -4.57
C HIS A 125 -40.23 19.05 -4.45
N ILE A 126 -39.11 19.15 -3.72
CA ILE A 126 -38.22 18.00 -3.47
C ILE A 126 -39.00 16.87 -2.80
N ALA A 127 -39.75 17.17 -1.73
CA ALA A 127 -40.57 16.19 -1.02
C ALA A 127 -41.62 15.54 -1.93
N LEU A 128 -42.30 16.35 -2.75
CA LEU A 128 -43.30 15.88 -3.71
C LEU A 128 -42.70 14.96 -4.78
N PHE A 129 -41.53 15.32 -5.33
CA PHE A 129 -40.86 14.48 -6.33
C PHE A 129 -40.26 13.19 -5.74
N ILE A 130 -39.75 13.24 -4.50
CA ILE A 130 -39.33 12.02 -3.76
C ILE A 130 -40.53 11.10 -3.57
N TRP A 131 -41.67 11.65 -3.12
CA TRP A 131 -42.90 10.89 -2.95
C TRP A 131 -43.40 10.29 -4.26
N LEU A 132 -43.41 11.08 -5.34
CA LEU A 132 -43.74 10.62 -6.70
C LEU A 132 -42.84 9.45 -7.14
N SER A 133 -41.54 9.54 -6.90
CA SER A 133 -40.58 8.49 -7.25
C SER A 133 -40.90 7.17 -6.54
N VAL A 134 -41.24 7.23 -5.24
CA VAL A 134 -41.63 6.06 -4.45
C VAL A 134 -42.95 5.48 -4.94
N ARG A 135 -43.99 6.32 -5.11
CA ARG A 135 -45.33 5.87 -5.54
C ARG A 135 -45.32 5.31 -6.95
N TYR A 136 -44.64 5.96 -7.88
CA TYR A 136 -44.46 5.46 -9.24
C TYR A 136 -43.84 4.04 -9.22
N SER A 137 -42.79 3.85 -8.43
CA SER A 137 -42.14 2.54 -8.30
C SER A 137 -43.03 1.46 -7.66
N GLN A 138 -43.93 1.83 -6.74
CA GLN A 138 -44.91 0.89 -6.16
C GLN A 138 -46.04 0.54 -7.14
N ASN A 139 -46.51 1.52 -7.92
CA ASN A 139 -47.60 1.29 -8.87
C ASN A 139 -47.12 0.47 -10.07
N ILE A 140 -45.93 0.75 -10.61
CA ILE A 140 -45.39 -0.01 -11.74
C ILE A 140 -45.09 -1.47 -11.37
N SER A 141 -44.70 -1.75 -10.11
CA SER A 141 -44.48 -3.14 -9.68
C SER A 141 -45.78 -3.94 -9.63
N ARG A 142 -46.89 -3.31 -9.19
CA ARG A 142 -48.22 -3.94 -9.19
C ARG A 142 -48.73 -4.24 -10.60
N VAL A 143 -48.61 -3.27 -11.51
CA VAL A 143 -49.02 -3.44 -12.91
C VAL A 143 -48.17 -4.51 -13.61
N SER A 144 -46.86 -4.50 -13.39
CA SER A 144 -45.94 -5.49 -13.96
C SER A 144 -46.13 -6.91 -13.39
N GLU A 145 -46.59 -7.06 -12.13
CA GLU A 145 -47.01 -8.36 -11.61
C GLU A 145 -48.26 -8.91 -12.32
N HIS A 146 -49.22 -8.05 -12.65
CA HIS A 146 -50.42 -8.43 -13.40
C HIS A 146 -50.09 -8.80 -14.86
N GLU A 147 -49.27 -7.99 -15.55
CA GLU A 147 -48.83 -8.27 -16.93
C GLU A 147 -47.95 -9.53 -17.02
N LYS A 148 -47.15 -9.84 -15.98
CA LYS A 148 -46.41 -11.11 -15.89
C LYS A 148 -47.32 -12.32 -15.78
N GLN A 149 -48.47 -12.21 -15.11
CA GLN A 149 -49.47 -13.28 -15.06
C GLN A 149 -50.12 -13.50 -16.43
N GLU A 150 -50.22 -12.46 -17.26
CA GLU A 150 -50.72 -12.51 -18.64
C GLU A 150 -49.63 -12.84 -19.69
N GLY A 151 -48.39 -13.13 -19.26
CA GLY A 151 -47.31 -13.58 -20.15
C GLY A 151 -46.50 -12.46 -20.83
N ILE A 152 -46.80 -11.19 -20.56
CA ILE A 152 -46.10 -10.04 -21.13
C ILE A 152 -44.90 -9.70 -20.23
N ARG A 153 -43.67 -9.93 -20.72
CA ARG A 153 -42.42 -9.67 -19.99
C ARG A 153 -41.87 -8.26 -20.29
N LEU A 154 -42.40 -7.23 -19.64
CA LEU A 154 -41.75 -5.92 -19.63
C LEU A 154 -40.81 -5.79 -18.41
N PRO A 155 -39.54 -5.38 -18.59
CA PRO A 155 -38.68 -5.06 -17.46
C PRO A 155 -39.21 -3.80 -16.76
N PRO A 156 -39.25 -3.75 -15.41
CA PRO A 156 -39.66 -2.55 -14.70
C PRO A 156 -38.61 -1.44 -14.91
N LEU A 157 -38.90 -0.50 -15.82
CA LEU A 157 -38.07 0.68 -16.02
C LEU A 157 -38.27 1.64 -14.84
N LEU A 158 -37.44 1.49 -13.82
CA LEU A 158 -37.29 2.49 -12.76
C LEU A 158 -36.99 3.87 -13.39
N ASP A 159 -37.60 4.96 -12.92
CA ASP A 159 -37.26 6.30 -13.39
C ASP A 159 -35.96 6.78 -12.73
N VAL A 160 -34.85 6.18 -13.16
CA VAL A 160 -33.50 6.48 -12.68
C VAL A 160 -33.20 7.98 -12.81
N GLY A 161 -33.68 8.62 -13.87
CA GLY A 161 -33.53 10.05 -14.11
C GLY A 161 -34.10 10.88 -12.96
N LEU A 162 -35.36 10.65 -12.59
CA LEU A 162 -36.01 11.41 -11.52
C LEU A 162 -35.38 11.15 -10.14
N ILE A 163 -35.06 9.89 -9.82
CA ILE A 163 -34.51 9.51 -8.51
C ILE A 163 -33.18 10.20 -8.20
N PHE A 164 -32.30 10.35 -9.20
CA PHE A 164 -31.00 10.99 -9.03
C PHE A 164 -31.00 12.49 -9.38
N SER A 165 -31.89 12.97 -10.25
CA SER A 165 -31.87 14.38 -10.66
C SER A 165 -32.53 15.30 -9.63
N VAL A 166 -33.62 14.86 -8.99
CA VAL A 166 -34.31 15.61 -7.93
C VAL A 166 -33.40 16.03 -6.78
N PRO A 167 -32.70 15.10 -6.11
CA PRO A 167 -31.77 15.45 -5.04
C PRO A 167 -30.63 16.35 -5.51
N VAL A 168 -30.03 16.07 -6.67
CA VAL A 168 -28.85 16.79 -7.17
C VAL A 168 -29.21 18.23 -7.57
N LEU A 169 -30.24 18.40 -8.39
CA LEU A 169 -30.67 19.73 -8.82
C LEU A 169 -31.37 20.48 -7.68
N GLY A 170 -32.14 19.77 -6.84
CA GLY A 170 -32.80 20.37 -5.68
C GLY A 170 -31.80 20.89 -4.66
N PHE A 171 -30.80 20.08 -4.30
CA PHE A 171 -29.76 20.53 -3.38
C PHE A 171 -28.88 21.62 -4.00
N THR A 172 -28.60 21.57 -5.30
CA THR A 172 -27.87 22.66 -5.99
C THR A 172 -28.64 23.99 -5.91
N LEU A 173 -29.95 23.97 -6.11
CA LEU A 173 -30.78 25.18 -6.03
C LEU A 173 -30.91 25.68 -4.58
N HIS A 174 -31.04 24.77 -3.61
CA HIS A 174 -30.98 25.08 -2.18
C HIS A 174 -29.64 25.74 -1.82
N ALA A 175 -28.53 25.17 -2.32
CA ALA A 175 -27.20 25.72 -2.12
C ALA A 175 -27.03 27.10 -2.72
N TYR A 176 -27.68 27.39 -3.85
CA TYR A 176 -27.72 28.73 -4.43
C TYR A 176 -28.53 29.71 -3.57
N LEU A 177 -29.72 29.31 -3.10
CA LEU A 177 -30.59 30.16 -2.29
C LEU A 177 -29.98 30.49 -0.93
N VAL A 178 -29.23 29.54 -0.34
CA VAL A 178 -28.69 29.69 1.01
C VAL A 178 -27.15 29.71 1.02
N HIS A 179 -26.55 30.19 -0.07
CA HIS A 179 -25.11 30.21 -0.28
C HIS A 179 -24.33 30.96 0.82
N GLU A 180 -24.96 31.92 1.50
CA GLU A 180 -24.34 32.68 2.60
C GLU A 180 -24.26 31.90 3.92
N SER A 181 -25.11 30.89 4.14
CA SER A 181 -25.17 30.15 5.41
C SER A 181 -24.73 28.70 5.27
N THR A 182 -23.50 28.44 5.74
CA THR A 182 -22.93 27.09 5.85
C THR A 182 -23.76 26.16 6.73
N GLN A 183 -24.42 26.72 7.76
CA GLN A 183 -25.30 25.96 8.64
C GLN A 183 -26.53 25.43 7.89
N ALA A 184 -27.19 26.25 7.08
CA ALA A 184 -28.37 25.82 6.36
C ALA A 184 -28.04 24.78 5.28
N LEU A 185 -26.94 24.98 4.53
CA LEU A 185 -26.38 23.98 3.60
C LEU A 185 -26.15 22.62 4.27
N THR A 186 -25.57 22.64 5.47
CA THR A 186 -25.32 21.44 6.27
C THR A 186 -26.62 20.78 6.70
N ILE A 187 -27.58 21.57 7.20
CA ILE A 187 -28.90 21.07 7.62
C ILE A 187 -29.62 20.45 6.43
N GLY A 188 -29.58 21.06 5.25
CA GLY A 188 -30.17 20.52 4.03
C GLY A 188 -29.56 19.16 3.65
N ALA A 189 -28.22 19.03 3.72
CA ALA A 189 -27.56 17.75 3.49
C ALA A 189 -27.93 16.69 4.54
N VAL A 190 -28.04 17.07 5.82
CA VAL A 190 -28.50 16.17 6.91
C VAL A 190 -29.94 15.70 6.68
N VAL A 191 -30.85 16.61 6.30
CA VAL A 191 -32.25 16.29 6.04
C VAL A 191 -32.38 15.33 4.86
N LEU A 192 -31.65 15.55 3.75
CA LEU A 192 -31.65 14.63 2.61
C LEU A 192 -31.02 13.29 2.97
N ALA A 193 -29.88 13.28 3.66
CA ALA A 193 -29.24 12.04 4.11
C ALA A 193 -30.19 11.20 4.99
N GLY A 194 -30.84 11.84 5.97
CA GLY A 194 -31.78 11.21 6.89
C GLY A 194 -33.04 10.69 6.18
N THR A 195 -33.66 11.51 5.32
CA THR A 195 -34.88 11.11 4.60
C THR A 195 -34.62 9.91 3.68
N TYR A 196 -33.54 9.91 2.91
CA TYR A 196 -33.18 8.76 2.07
C TYR A 196 -32.79 7.53 2.89
N ALA A 197 -32.12 7.67 4.03
CA ALA A 197 -31.81 6.55 4.92
C ALA A 197 -33.09 5.91 5.51
N VAL A 198 -34.04 6.72 5.97
CA VAL A 198 -35.35 6.27 6.45
C VAL A 198 -36.12 5.56 5.34
N LEU A 199 -36.15 6.13 4.14
CA LEU A 199 -36.79 5.51 2.97
C LEU A 199 -36.14 4.17 2.59
N THR A 200 -34.81 4.08 2.61
CA THR A 200 -34.09 2.82 2.38
C THR A 200 -34.53 1.74 3.38
N PHE A 201 -34.55 2.07 4.68
CA PHE A 201 -34.95 1.12 5.71
C PHE A 201 -36.42 0.71 5.59
N TRP A 202 -37.30 1.68 5.36
CA TRP A 202 -38.74 1.46 5.21
C TRP A 202 -39.07 0.58 4.00
N ILE A 203 -38.47 0.84 2.83
CA ILE A 203 -38.70 0.03 1.62
C ILE A 203 -38.13 -1.38 1.80
N LYS A 204 -36.93 -1.51 2.39
CA LYS A 204 -36.32 -2.83 2.63
C LYS A 204 -37.19 -3.71 3.53
N LYS A 205 -37.88 -3.12 4.52
CA LYS A 205 -38.77 -3.83 5.44
C LYS A 205 -40.15 -4.14 4.85
N THR A 206 -40.73 -3.20 4.10
CA THR A 206 -42.15 -3.25 3.70
C THR A 206 -42.35 -3.81 2.29
N HIS A 207 -41.39 -3.59 1.38
CA HIS A 207 -41.50 -3.95 -0.04
C HIS A 207 -40.19 -4.55 -0.58
N PRO A 208 -39.85 -5.81 -0.20
CA PRO A 208 -38.59 -6.45 -0.61
C PRO A 208 -38.43 -6.59 -2.13
N GLN A 209 -39.55 -6.58 -2.87
CA GLN A 209 -39.57 -6.59 -4.34
C GLN A 209 -38.91 -5.34 -4.97
N LEU A 210 -38.90 -4.20 -4.25
CA LEU A 210 -38.31 -2.93 -4.70
C LEU A 210 -36.85 -2.75 -4.24
N SER A 211 -36.09 -3.84 -4.14
CA SER A 211 -34.72 -3.82 -3.64
C SER A 211 -33.78 -2.92 -4.45
N VAL A 212 -34.05 -2.71 -5.74
CA VAL A 212 -33.28 -1.80 -6.61
C VAL A 212 -33.47 -0.34 -6.18
N LEU A 213 -34.70 0.07 -5.86
CA LEU A 213 -35.00 1.43 -5.39
C LEU A 213 -34.35 1.69 -4.02
N ALA A 214 -34.44 0.74 -3.10
CA ALA A 214 -33.80 0.85 -1.78
C ALA A 214 -32.26 1.02 -1.90
N LYS A 215 -31.62 0.34 -2.87
CA LYS A 215 -30.20 0.50 -3.17
C LYS A 215 -29.88 1.89 -3.71
N SER A 216 -30.70 2.44 -4.62
CA SER A 216 -30.50 3.80 -5.13
C SER A 216 -30.63 4.86 -4.04
N PHE A 217 -31.64 4.76 -3.17
CA PHE A 217 -31.78 5.67 -2.03
C PHE A 217 -30.64 5.53 -1.02
N PHE A 218 -30.11 4.32 -0.82
CA PHE A 218 -28.97 4.13 0.06
C PHE A 218 -27.73 4.86 -0.47
N ILE A 219 -27.45 4.74 -1.76
CA ILE A 219 -26.33 5.45 -2.41
C ILE A 219 -26.48 6.96 -2.21
N LEU A 220 -27.69 7.46 -2.35
CA LEU A 220 -27.98 8.89 -2.23
C LEU A 220 -27.89 9.39 -0.78
N ALA A 221 -28.39 8.61 0.18
CA ALA A 221 -28.23 8.89 1.60
C ALA A 221 -26.74 8.99 1.98
N VAL A 222 -25.94 8.05 1.48
CA VAL A 222 -24.48 8.03 1.66
C VAL A 222 -23.82 9.25 1.00
N ALA A 223 -24.23 9.62 -0.22
CA ALA A 223 -23.70 10.79 -0.91
C ALA A 223 -23.95 12.09 -0.14
N PHE A 224 -25.19 12.32 0.32
CA PHE A 224 -25.50 13.50 1.14
C PHE A 224 -24.82 13.47 2.50
N PHE A 225 -24.74 12.31 3.14
CA PHE A 225 -24.01 12.16 4.40
C PHE A 225 -22.53 12.57 4.24
N ALA A 226 -21.92 12.28 3.09
CA ALA A 226 -20.57 12.71 2.75
C ALA A 226 -20.41 14.23 2.58
N LEU A 227 -21.47 14.95 2.26
CA LEU A 227 -21.43 16.42 2.12
C LEU A 227 -21.54 17.14 3.46
N ILE A 228 -22.05 16.49 4.51
CA ILE A 228 -22.28 17.11 5.83
C ILE A 228 -20.97 17.68 6.40
N PHE A 229 -19.90 16.89 6.47
CA PHE A 229 -18.63 17.34 7.05
C PHE A 229 -17.96 18.48 6.27
N PRO A 230 -17.81 18.40 4.93
CA PRO A 230 -17.36 19.52 4.10
C PRO A 230 -18.09 20.83 4.36
N LEU A 231 -19.42 20.79 4.43
CA LEU A 231 -20.26 21.98 4.56
C LEU A 231 -20.25 22.54 5.99
N ALA A 232 -20.19 21.67 7.01
CA ALA A 232 -20.32 22.07 8.41
C ALA A 232 -19.07 22.75 8.99
N LYS A 233 -17.90 22.23 8.62
CA LYS A 233 -16.62 22.58 9.28
C LYS A 233 -15.54 23.05 8.30
N GLY A 234 -15.86 23.13 7.01
CA GLY A 234 -14.97 23.64 5.98
C GLY A 234 -13.94 22.63 5.46
N ALA A 235 -13.07 23.10 4.57
CA ALA A 235 -12.18 22.28 3.76
C ALA A 235 -11.27 21.34 4.58
N HIS A 236 -10.84 21.75 5.78
CA HIS A 236 -9.91 20.98 6.61
C HIS A 236 -10.51 19.73 7.27
N TRP A 237 -11.84 19.64 7.40
CA TRP A 237 -12.54 18.45 7.93
C TRP A 237 -13.07 17.53 6.83
N THR A 238 -12.97 17.93 5.55
CA THR A 238 -13.44 17.15 4.40
C THR A 238 -12.78 15.78 4.36
N ALA A 239 -11.44 15.76 4.43
CA ALA A 239 -10.64 14.54 4.40
C ALA A 239 -11.01 13.61 5.56
N ILE A 240 -11.15 14.14 6.78
CA ILE A 240 -11.52 13.35 7.98
C ILE A 240 -12.92 12.73 7.81
N GLY A 241 -13.90 13.55 7.42
CA GLY A 241 -15.28 13.08 7.25
C GLY A 241 -15.38 11.97 6.21
N TRP A 242 -14.75 12.17 5.05
CA TRP A 242 -14.75 11.19 3.97
C TRP A 242 -14.00 9.91 4.33
N VAL A 243 -12.86 10.00 5.01
CA VAL A 243 -12.12 8.79 5.41
C VAL A 243 -12.89 7.99 6.47
N ALA A 244 -13.51 8.66 7.44
CA ALA A 244 -14.25 8.03 8.51
C ALA A 244 -15.49 7.31 7.95
N GLN A 245 -16.24 8.00 7.08
CA GLN A 245 -17.38 7.43 6.39
C GLN A 245 -16.97 6.29 5.45
N GLY A 246 -15.92 6.49 4.65
CA GLY A 246 -15.44 5.49 3.71
C GLY A 246 -15.00 4.21 4.42
N THR A 247 -14.30 4.37 5.55
CA THR A 247 -13.94 3.27 6.45
C THR A 247 -15.18 2.56 7.01
N ALA A 248 -16.17 3.31 7.51
CA ALA A 248 -17.42 2.73 8.02
C ALA A 248 -18.17 1.93 6.95
N LEU A 249 -18.21 2.42 5.70
CA LEU A 249 -18.81 1.71 4.56
C LEU A 249 -18.05 0.45 4.17
N ILE A 250 -16.72 0.44 4.30
CA ILE A 250 -15.89 -0.75 4.09
C ILE A 250 -16.18 -1.78 5.19
N VAL A 251 -16.17 -1.35 6.45
CA VAL A 251 -16.48 -2.21 7.62
C VAL A 251 -17.85 -2.84 7.44
N TRP A 252 -18.89 -2.04 7.22
CA TRP A 252 -20.25 -2.51 6.96
C TRP A 252 -20.29 -3.42 5.73
N GLY A 253 -19.67 -3.01 4.63
CA GLY A 253 -19.71 -3.76 3.37
C GLY A 253 -19.01 -5.12 3.46
N VAL A 254 -18.06 -5.28 4.38
CA VAL A 254 -17.42 -6.56 4.70
C VAL A 254 -18.30 -7.40 5.63
N THR A 255 -18.85 -6.83 6.71
CA THR A 255 -19.69 -7.58 7.67
C THR A 255 -20.99 -8.08 7.06
N GLU A 256 -21.65 -7.24 6.26
CA GLU A 256 -22.97 -7.52 5.67
C GLU A 256 -22.90 -8.05 4.23
N ARG A 257 -21.68 -8.37 3.73
CA ARG A 257 -21.41 -8.86 2.36
C ARG A 257 -21.92 -7.97 1.22
N TYR A 258 -22.27 -6.70 1.46
CA TYR A 258 -22.74 -5.77 0.42
C TYR A 258 -21.58 -5.20 -0.42
N ARG A 259 -21.44 -5.68 -1.67
CA ARG A 259 -20.33 -5.26 -2.57
C ARG A 259 -20.31 -3.76 -2.87
N LEU A 260 -21.47 -3.15 -3.12
CA LEU A 260 -21.56 -1.73 -3.48
C LEU A 260 -21.06 -0.80 -2.36
N SER A 261 -21.37 -1.12 -1.10
CA SER A 261 -20.86 -0.37 0.06
C SER A 261 -19.34 -0.35 0.09
N ARG A 262 -18.70 -1.48 -0.27
CA ARG A 262 -17.23 -1.55 -0.32
C ARG A 262 -16.63 -0.70 -1.43
N TYR A 263 -17.20 -0.73 -2.64
CA TYR A 263 -16.70 0.10 -3.74
C TYR A 263 -16.82 1.58 -3.43
N ILE A 264 -17.98 2.01 -2.91
CA ILE A 264 -18.21 3.41 -2.51
C ILE A 264 -17.26 3.79 -1.38
N GLY A 265 -17.08 2.93 -0.38
CA GLY A 265 -16.15 3.16 0.71
C GLY A 265 -14.70 3.32 0.24
N VAL A 266 -14.23 2.45 -0.66
CA VAL A 266 -12.88 2.56 -1.25
C VAL A 266 -12.71 3.85 -2.03
N ILE A 267 -13.68 4.22 -2.87
CA ILE A 267 -13.65 5.48 -3.62
C ILE A 267 -13.57 6.68 -2.67
N LEU A 268 -14.40 6.67 -1.61
CA LEU A 268 -14.44 7.78 -0.66
C LEU A 268 -13.16 7.91 0.17
N VAL A 269 -12.56 6.78 0.56
CA VAL A 269 -11.24 6.76 1.21
C VAL A 269 -10.15 7.29 0.27
N LEU A 270 -10.17 6.93 -1.01
CA LEU A 270 -9.20 7.46 -2.00
C LEU A 270 -9.40 8.96 -2.25
N LEU A 271 -10.64 9.43 -2.36
CA LEU A 271 -10.94 10.86 -2.47
C LEU A 271 -10.49 11.64 -1.23
N SER A 272 -10.63 11.05 -0.04
CA SER A 272 -10.07 11.61 1.19
C SER A 272 -8.55 11.75 1.10
N SER A 273 -7.83 10.77 0.52
CA SER A 273 -6.39 10.86 0.30
C SER A 273 -6.01 12.06 -0.56
N LEU A 274 -6.77 12.31 -1.64
CA LEU A 274 -6.57 13.47 -2.52
C LEU A 274 -6.83 14.79 -1.78
N ALA A 275 -7.91 14.84 -1.00
CA ALA A 275 -8.26 16.02 -0.21
C ALA A 275 -7.18 16.35 0.85
N LEU A 276 -6.67 15.32 1.54
CA LEU A 276 -5.61 15.49 2.53
C LEU A 276 -4.30 15.94 1.88
N PHE A 277 -3.94 15.37 0.72
CA PHE A 277 -2.75 15.80 -0.03
C PHE A 277 -2.82 17.28 -0.43
N TYR A 278 -3.99 17.72 -0.93
CA TYR A 278 -4.22 19.12 -1.24
C TYR A 278 -4.11 20.00 0.02
N GLN A 279 -4.68 19.56 1.15
CA GLN A 279 -4.65 20.30 2.41
C GLN A 279 -3.22 20.47 2.96
N VAL A 280 -2.39 19.43 2.86
CA VAL A 280 -0.97 19.49 3.27
C VAL A 280 -0.19 20.51 2.46
N TRP A 281 -0.57 20.74 1.21
CA TRP A 281 0.12 21.69 0.32
C TRP A 281 -0.45 23.11 0.37
N ALA A 282 -1.74 23.26 0.68
CA ALA A 282 -2.44 24.54 0.66
C ALA A 282 -2.33 25.33 1.99
N ASN A 283 -2.13 24.64 3.12
CA ASN A 283 -2.09 25.27 4.44
C ASN A 283 -0.66 25.55 4.91
N GLU A 284 -0.46 26.67 5.62
CA GLU A 284 0.82 27.00 6.26
C GLU A 284 1.12 26.12 7.48
N GLU A 285 0.09 25.70 8.22
CA GLU A 285 0.21 24.79 9.36
C GLU A 285 -0.13 23.35 8.98
N PHE A 286 0.73 22.41 9.36
CA PHE A 286 0.51 20.99 9.10
C PHE A 286 -0.60 20.42 9.99
N PRO A 287 -1.66 19.81 9.41
CA PRO A 287 -2.80 19.34 10.19
C PRO A 287 -2.53 17.96 10.82
N THR A 288 -1.81 17.95 11.95
CA THR A 288 -1.38 16.74 12.69
C THR A 288 -2.54 15.82 13.11
N LEU A 289 -3.63 16.40 13.60
CA LEU A 289 -4.78 15.63 14.08
C LEU A 289 -5.54 14.97 12.93
N SER A 290 -5.73 15.67 11.80
CA SER A 290 -6.43 15.13 10.64
C SER A 290 -5.65 13.97 10.01
N THR A 291 -4.34 14.14 9.88
CA THR A 291 -3.40 13.14 9.33
C THR A 291 -3.31 11.90 10.21
N SER A 292 -3.33 12.07 11.55
CA SER A 292 -3.37 10.96 12.50
C SER A 292 -4.67 10.14 12.41
N ILE A 293 -5.83 10.82 12.40
CA ILE A 293 -7.13 10.14 12.26
C ILE A 293 -7.21 9.42 10.91
N TYR A 294 -6.72 10.06 9.85
CA TYR A 294 -6.65 9.46 8.53
C TYR A 294 -5.78 8.20 8.50
N ALA A 295 -4.60 8.22 9.11
CA ALA A 295 -3.72 7.04 9.19
C ALA A 295 -4.44 5.86 9.88
N ILE A 296 -5.07 6.11 11.03
CA ILE A 296 -5.82 5.09 11.78
C ILE A 296 -6.95 4.50 10.93
N ALA A 297 -7.72 5.35 10.26
CA ALA A 297 -8.83 4.92 9.39
C ALA A 297 -8.36 4.05 8.21
N GLN A 298 -7.20 4.37 7.62
CA GLN A 298 -6.58 3.55 6.57
C GLN A 298 -6.17 2.16 7.08
N PHE A 299 -5.56 2.07 8.27
CA PHE A 299 -5.23 0.78 8.89
C PHE A 299 -6.48 -0.05 9.19
N ILE A 300 -7.56 0.57 9.70
CA ILE A 300 -8.84 -0.12 9.93
C ILE A 300 -9.43 -0.63 8.61
N SER A 301 -9.44 0.21 7.58
CA SER A 301 -9.91 -0.16 6.24
C SER A 301 -9.13 -1.34 5.66
N ALA A 302 -7.80 -1.31 5.75
CA ALA A 302 -6.94 -2.41 5.33
C ALA A 302 -7.21 -3.71 6.10
N PHE A 303 -7.39 -3.64 7.42
CA PHE A 303 -7.68 -4.80 8.27
C PHE A 303 -8.95 -5.54 7.83
N TYR A 304 -10.05 -4.82 7.61
CA TYR A 304 -11.32 -5.42 7.18
C TYR A 304 -11.27 -5.93 5.74
N LEU A 305 -10.53 -5.27 4.84
CA LEU A 305 -10.32 -5.79 3.49
C LEU A 305 -9.51 -7.10 3.46
N LEU A 306 -8.50 -7.22 4.31
CA LEU A 306 -7.73 -8.47 4.46
C LEU A 306 -8.57 -9.61 5.04
N GLN A 307 -9.47 -9.32 5.99
CA GLN A 307 -10.40 -10.30 6.54
C GLN A 307 -11.27 -10.94 5.43
N TYR A 308 -11.80 -10.11 4.54
CA TYR A 308 -12.70 -10.54 3.46
C TYR A 308 -11.99 -11.38 2.39
N ASN A 309 -10.74 -11.06 2.07
CA ASN A 309 -9.95 -11.76 1.04
C ASN A 309 -9.74 -13.25 1.33
N SER A 310 -9.91 -13.68 2.59
CA SER A 310 -9.66 -15.07 3.01
C SER A 310 -10.74 -16.08 2.59
N LYS A 311 -11.94 -15.65 2.17
CA LYS A 311 -13.08 -16.58 2.05
C LYS A 311 -13.75 -16.73 0.69
N GLU A 312 -13.84 -15.74 -0.18
CA GLU A 312 -14.63 -15.93 -1.43
C GLU A 312 -14.46 -14.76 -2.41
N GLN A 313 -13.98 -15.07 -3.63
CA GLN A 313 -14.05 -14.31 -4.91
C GLN A 313 -12.77 -13.68 -5.48
N ARG A 314 -12.39 -14.21 -6.66
CA ARG A 314 -11.21 -13.92 -7.50
C ARG A 314 -11.20 -12.54 -8.19
N TYR A 315 -12.27 -11.75 -8.10
CA TYR A 315 -12.47 -10.56 -8.95
C TYR A 315 -12.29 -9.21 -8.24
N PHE A 316 -12.24 -9.18 -6.91
CA PHE A 316 -11.96 -7.95 -6.16
C PHE A 316 -10.57 -8.06 -5.57
N SER A 317 -9.62 -7.27 -6.08
CA SER A 317 -8.23 -7.21 -5.59
C SER A 317 -8.15 -6.53 -4.22
N ALA A 318 -8.81 -7.10 -3.21
CA ALA A 318 -8.80 -6.63 -1.83
C ALA A 318 -7.38 -6.52 -1.28
N SER A 319 -6.48 -7.41 -1.72
CA SER A 319 -5.05 -7.33 -1.41
C SER A 319 -4.41 -6.06 -1.96
N MET A 320 -4.66 -5.70 -3.22
CA MET A 320 -4.09 -4.48 -3.82
C MET A 320 -4.57 -3.22 -3.11
N PHE A 321 -5.89 -3.09 -2.87
CA PHE A 321 -6.44 -1.94 -2.15
C PHE A 321 -5.97 -1.88 -0.70
N SER A 322 -5.88 -3.03 0.00
CA SER A 322 -5.28 -3.09 1.33
C SER A 322 -3.82 -2.65 1.32
N GLY A 323 -3.04 -3.02 0.30
CA GLY A 323 -1.65 -2.60 0.17
C GLY A 323 -1.53 -1.08 0.00
N ILE A 324 -2.36 -0.49 -0.86
CA ILE A 324 -2.43 0.97 -1.06
C ILE A 324 -2.79 1.68 0.24
N PHE A 325 -3.81 1.21 0.96
CA PHE A 325 -4.22 1.79 2.24
C PHE A 325 -3.15 1.68 3.30
N LEU A 326 -2.42 0.56 3.38
CA LEU A 326 -1.28 0.43 4.28
C LEU A 326 -0.15 1.39 3.92
N CYS A 327 0.20 1.56 2.63
CA CYS A 327 1.18 2.54 2.20
C CYS A 327 0.79 3.97 2.59
N LEU A 328 -0.46 4.36 2.30
CA LEU A 328 -0.97 5.69 2.64
C LEU A 328 -1.07 5.92 4.15
N GLY A 329 -1.48 4.89 4.91
CA GLY A 329 -1.55 4.93 6.37
C GLY A 329 -0.18 5.03 7.02
N MET A 330 0.81 4.27 6.53
CA MET A 330 2.20 4.36 6.97
C MET A 330 2.79 5.74 6.66
N TYR A 331 2.57 6.27 5.45
CA TYR A 331 3.05 7.59 5.07
C TYR A 331 2.45 8.68 5.95
N ALA A 332 1.12 8.76 6.04
CA ALA A 332 0.45 9.78 6.83
C ALA A 332 0.78 9.66 8.33
N GLY A 333 0.84 8.44 8.86
CA GLY A 333 1.20 8.21 10.25
C GLY A 333 2.66 8.52 10.56
N ALA A 334 3.58 8.28 9.61
CA ALA A 334 4.98 8.66 9.76
C ALA A 334 5.16 10.18 9.79
N VAL A 335 4.53 10.90 8.85
CA VAL A 335 4.60 12.37 8.83
C VAL A 335 3.98 12.95 10.10
N ALA A 336 2.80 12.47 10.50
CA ALA A 336 2.16 12.92 11.75
C ALA A 336 3.02 12.63 12.99
N GLY A 337 3.66 11.46 13.08
CA GLY A 337 4.52 11.09 14.20
C GLY A 337 5.77 11.97 14.31
N VAL A 338 6.39 12.30 13.17
CA VAL A 338 7.54 13.23 13.13
C VAL A 338 7.10 14.64 13.52
N GLU A 339 5.91 15.07 13.09
CA GLU A 339 5.37 16.39 13.40
C GLU A 339 5.02 16.58 14.86
N ILE A 340 4.41 15.59 15.48
CA ILE A 340 4.12 15.61 16.92
C ILE A 340 5.42 15.73 17.75
N MET A 341 6.53 15.15 17.29
CA MET A 341 7.81 15.21 17.97
C MET A 341 8.69 16.40 17.55
N ALA A 342 8.23 17.23 16.61
CA ALA A 342 8.98 18.34 16.02
C ALA A 342 10.34 17.91 15.42
N TRP A 343 10.41 16.71 14.81
CA TRP A 343 11.65 16.12 14.30
C TRP A 343 11.91 16.38 12.80
N HIS A 344 11.21 17.31 12.16
CA HIS A 344 11.26 17.56 10.70
C HIS A 344 12.63 17.80 10.11
N HIS A 345 13.52 18.39 10.89
CA HIS A 345 14.86 18.77 10.43
C HIS A 345 15.84 17.60 10.42
N HIS A 346 15.49 16.49 11.05
CA HIS A 346 16.29 15.28 11.03
C HIS A 346 15.98 14.50 9.76
N ALA A 347 16.97 13.74 9.27
CA ALA A 347 16.92 13.01 8.01
C ALA A 347 15.73 12.03 7.89
N LEU A 348 15.75 11.12 6.91
CA LEU A 348 14.61 10.25 6.62
C LEU A 348 14.31 9.19 7.73
N SER A 349 15.25 8.94 8.66
CA SER A 349 15.13 7.90 9.68
C SER A 349 13.96 8.00 10.65
N PRO A 350 13.54 9.18 11.19
CA PRO A 350 12.41 9.23 12.11
C PRO A 350 11.11 8.85 11.40
N TYR A 351 10.95 9.27 10.13
CA TYR A 351 9.81 8.86 9.30
C TYR A 351 9.78 7.35 9.09
N LEU A 352 10.93 6.72 8.79
CA LEU A 352 11.01 5.27 8.66
C LEU A 352 10.73 4.54 9.97
N MET A 353 11.21 5.06 11.10
CA MET A 353 10.94 4.48 12.41
C MET A 353 9.43 4.39 12.67
N PHE A 354 8.69 5.48 12.47
CA PHE A 354 7.24 5.48 12.65
C PHE A 354 6.52 4.58 11.63
N ALA A 355 6.90 4.63 10.34
CA ALA A 355 6.31 3.76 9.33
C ALA A 355 6.49 2.27 9.66
N ILE A 356 7.70 1.87 10.05
CA ILE A 356 8.06 0.49 10.41
C ILE A 356 7.36 0.06 11.72
N ALA A 357 7.27 0.95 12.71
CA ALA A 357 6.53 0.69 13.94
C ALA A 357 5.04 0.46 13.67
N LEU A 358 4.42 1.29 12.82
CA LEU A 358 3.00 1.16 12.47
C LEU A 358 2.69 -0.16 11.76
N ILE A 359 3.51 -0.57 10.77
CA ILE A 359 3.32 -1.86 10.11
C ILE A 359 3.62 -3.03 11.04
N ALA A 360 4.53 -2.87 12.01
CA ALA A 360 4.77 -3.90 13.03
C ALA A 360 3.56 -4.11 13.94
N ILE A 361 2.97 -3.01 14.42
CA ILE A 361 1.74 -3.03 15.23
C ILE A 361 0.61 -3.66 14.43
N PHE A 362 0.42 -3.24 13.17
CA PHE A 362 -0.59 -3.81 12.29
C PHE A 362 -0.37 -5.32 12.09
N SER A 363 0.87 -5.74 11.84
CA SER A 363 1.22 -7.15 11.64
C SER A 363 0.94 -7.99 12.89
N ALA A 364 1.26 -7.50 14.08
CA ALA A 364 0.94 -8.15 15.34
C ALA A 364 -0.58 -8.31 15.53
N ILE A 365 -1.37 -7.27 15.23
CA ILE A 365 -2.84 -7.30 15.31
C ILE A 365 -3.43 -8.34 14.35
N VAL A 366 -2.96 -8.36 13.09
CA VAL A 366 -3.44 -9.32 12.08
C VAL A 366 -3.05 -10.75 12.47
N HIS A 367 -1.83 -10.96 12.95
CA HIS A 367 -1.37 -12.28 13.38
C HIS A 367 -2.23 -12.83 14.54
N TYR A 368 -2.53 -11.99 15.54
CA TYR A 368 -3.29 -12.41 16.71
C TYR A 368 -4.80 -12.59 16.42
N LYS A 369 -5.43 -11.64 15.72
CA LYS A 369 -6.89 -11.64 15.50
C LYS A 369 -7.36 -12.42 14.29
N LEU A 370 -6.67 -12.31 13.16
CA LEU A 370 -7.19 -12.81 11.88
C LEU A 370 -6.66 -14.19 11.53
N ARG A 371 -5.44 -14.56 11.97
CA ARG A 371 -4.72 -15.77 11.51
C ARG A 371 -4.75 -15.97 9.98
N VAL A 372 -4.93 -14.89 9.22
CA VAL A 372 -4.96 -14.92 7.75
C VAL A 372 -3.54 -14.83 7.22
N GLN A 373 -3.23 -15.64 6.21
CA GLN A 373 -1.94 -15.57 5.50
C GLN A 373 -1.94 -14.36 4.55
N TRP A 374 -1.29 -13.27 5.00
CA TRP A 374 -1.06 -12.06 4.20
C TRP A 374 0.44 -11.85 3.92
N GLN A 375 1.25 -12.90 4.09
CA GLN A 375 2.72 -12.82 4.05
C GLN A 375 3.25 -12.23 2.75
N SER A 376 2.66 -12.53 1.58
CA SER A 376 3.13 -11.98 0.31
C SER A 376 3.00 -10.45 0.25
N LEU A 377 1.89 -9.91 0.77
CA LEU A 377 1.68 -8.47 0.83
C LEU A 377 2.59 -7.83 1.88
N GLN A 378 2.70 -8.46 3.06
CA GLN A 378 3.62 -8.02 4.11
C GLN A 378 5.06 -7.96 3.58
N LEU A 379 5.53 -9.00 2.88
CA LEU A 379 6.87 -9.08 2.31
C LEU A 379 7.13 -7.95 1.31
N ILE A 380 6.19 -7.64 0.42
CA ILE A 380 6.33 -6.52 -0.52
C ILE A 380 6.51 -5.20 0.24
N LEU A 381 5.67 -4.94 1.25
CA LEU A 381 5.74 -3.69 2.02
C LEU A 381 7.04 -3.57 2.83
N ILE A 382 7.45 -4.61 3.55
CA ILE A 382 8.69 -4.56 4.33
C ILE A 382 9.94 -4.56 3.44
N SER A 383 9.88 -5.12 2.22
CA SER A 383 10.96 -5.02 1.23
C SER A 383 11.11 -3.61 0.69
N LEU A 384 9.99 -2.90 0.46
CA LEU A 384 10.00 -1.49 0.10
C LEU A 384 10.62 -0.64 1.22
N LEU A 385 10.24 -0.89 2.48
CA LEU A 385 10.82 -0.20 3.63
C LEU A 385 12.33 -0.50 3.78
N LEU A 386 12.76 -1.74 3.54
CA LEU A 386 14.19 -2.10 3.52
C LEU A 386 14.96 -1.34 2.45
N LEU A 387 14.38 -1.18 1.25
CA LEU A 387 15.00 -0.40 0.18
C LEU A 387 15.20 1.06 0.60
N LEU A 388 14.21 1.66 1.28
CA LEU A 388 14.30 3.03 1.79
C LEU A 388 15.35 3.16 2.91
N VAL A 389 15.42 2.20 3.83
CA VAL A 389 16.45 2.13 4.88
C VAL A 389 17.85 2.05 4.28
N LEU A 390 18.05 1.19 3.27
CA LEU A 390 19.32 1.08 2.56
C LEU A 390 19.65 2.39 1.84
N GLY A 391 18.67 3.00 1.17
CA GLY A 391 18.81 4.30 0.53
C GLY A 391 19.25 5.39 1.51
N GLU A 392 18.67 5.44 2.71
CA GLU A 392 19.09 6.38 3.75
C GLU A 392 20.53 6.13 4.22
N ALA A 393 20.94 4.87 4.40
CA ALA A 393 22.32 4.55 4.80
C ALA A 393 23.37 5.06 3.80
N PHE A 394 23.05 5.03 2.50
CA PHE A 394 23.90 5.62 1.47
C PHE A 394 23.83 7.16 1.46
N MET A 395 22.64 7.74 1.58
CA MET A 395 22.46 9.19 1.59
C MET A 395 23.08 9.87 2.80
N SER A 396 23.09 9.20 3.95
CA SER A 396 23.78 9.65 5.17
C SER A 396 25.30 9.50 5.11
N GLN A 397 25.84 8.91 4.03
CA GLN A 397 27.28 8.79 3.77
C GLN A 397 28.04 8.07 4.91
N VAL A 398 27.38 7.20 5.67
CA VAL A 398 27.99 6.52 6.83
C VAL A 398 29.17 5.64 6.41
N PHE A 399 29.13 5.07 5.20
CA PHE A 399 30.21 4.27 4.64
C PHE A 399 31.47 5.06 4.27
N THR A 400 31.40 6.39 4.18
CA THR A 400 32.54 7.27 3.84
C THR A 400 32.94 8.19 4.99
N LEU A 401 31.97 8.70 5.76
CA LEU A 401 32.21 9.59 6.89
C LEU A 401 32.47 8.84 8.20
N PHE A 402 32.12 7.54 8.28
CA PHE A 402 32.33 6.67 9.44
C PHE A 402 31.67 7.16 10.74
N LYS A 403 30.67 8.03 10.60
CA LYS A 403 29.86 8.60 11.68
C LYS A 403 28.47 8.94 11.15
N TRP A 404 27.49 8.95 12.04
CA TRP A 404 26.17 9.51 11.77
C TRP A 404 26.21 11.02 11.95
N VAL A 405 25.31 11.74 11.27
CA VAL A 405 25.21 13.20 11.35
C VAL A 405 24.77 13.61 12.75
N ASP A 406 23.68 12.99 13.24
CA ASP A 406 23.10 13.28 14.54
C ASP A 406 22.89 12.00 15.37
N SER A 407 22.95 12.13 16.70
CA SER A 407 22.64 11.03 17.61
C SER A 407 21.18 10.57 17.46
N LEU A 408 20.25 11.50 17.21
CA LEU A 408 18.85 11.15 17.01
C LEU A 408 18.70 10.24 15.78
N GLN A 409 19.32 10.62 14.66
CA GLN A 409 19.31 9.83 13.42
C GLN A 409 19.85 8.42 13.64
N GLN A 410 20.94 8.27 14.39
CA GLN A 410 21.50 6.95 14.72
C GLN A 410 20.50 6.10 15.53
N THR A 411 19.84 6.70 16.53
CA THR A 411 18.87 5.98 17.37
C THR A 411 17.60 5.58 16.63
N THR A 412 17.02 6.48 15.84
CA THR A 412 15.82 6.20 15.04
C THR A 412 16.11 5.16 13.97
N PHE A 413 17.28 5.19 13.33
CA PHE A 413 17.71 4.18 12.38
C PHE A 413 17.97 2.82 13.04
N LEU A 414 18.57 2.79 14.23
CA LEU A 414 18.77 1.55 14.99
C LEU A 414 17.42 0.89 15.33
N VAL A 415 16.47 1.67 15.85
CA VAL A 415 15.12 1.18 16.19
C VAL A 415 14.40 0.67 14.94
N SER A 416 14.45 1.43 13.83
CA SER A 416 13.77 1.08 12.59
C SER A 416 14.32 -0.24 12.01
N THR A 417 15.64 -0.41 11.99
CA THR A 417 16.30 -1.62 11.47
C THR A 417 16.07 -2.85 12.34
N ILE A 418 16.09 -2.71 13.68
CA ILE A 418 15.79 -3.82 14.60
C ILE A 418 14.35 -4.31 14.38
N ILE A 419 13.36 -3.41 14.37
CA ILE A 419 11.96 -3.80 14.18
C ILE A 419 11.77 -4.43 12.79
N LEU A 420 12.38 -3.85 11.75
CA LEU A 420 12.29 -4.37 10.40
C LEU A 420 12.88 -5.79 10.29
N SER A 421 14.04 -6.03 10.90
CA SER A 421 14.67 -7.36 10.92
C SER A 421 13.79 -8.40 11.63
N GLY A 422 13.15 -8.02 12.75
CA GLY A 422 12.17 -8.84 13.45
C GLY A 422 10.95 -9.18 12.57
N LEU A 423 10.44 -8.19 11.83
CA LEU A 423 9.32 -8.42 10.89
C LEU A 423 9.69 -9.37 9.76
N PHE A 424 10.90 -9.29 9.20
CA PHE A 424 11.37 -10.26 8.22
C PHE A 424 11.39 -11.68 8.78
N ILE A 425 11.96 -11.87 9.99
CA ILE A 425 12.01 -13.19 10.64
C ILE A 425 10.59 -13.74 10.89
N MET A 426 9.66 -12.89 11.34
CA MET A 426 8.26 -13.28 11.56
C MET A 426 7.49 -13.57 10.25
N ALA A 427 7.86 -12.92 9.15
CA ALA A 427 7.22 -13.05 7.84
C ALA A 427 7.73 -14.24 7.01
N GLN A 428 8.29 -15.27 7.65
CA GLN A 428 8.78 -16.47 6.96
C GLN A 428 7.69 -17.08 6.05
N PRO A 429 7.93 -17.21 4.72
CA PRO A 429 6.96 -17.80 3.81
C PRO A 429 6.65 -19.25 4.18
N GLN A 430 5.37 -19.60 4.29
CA GLN A 430 4.92 -20.98 4.52
C GLN A 430 4.70 -21.77 3.22
N SER A 431 4.65 -21.07 2.06
CA SER A 431 4.44 -21.69 0.76
C SER A 431 5.69 -22.44 0.28
N SER A 432 5.50 -23.64 -0.28
CA SER A 432 6.55 -24.50 -0.86
C SER A 432 7.19 -23.96 -2.14
N LEU A 433 6.78 -22.78 -2.62
CA LEU A 433 7.32 -22.20 -3.85
C LEU A 433 8.75 -21.68 -3.60
N LEU A 434 9.73 -22.44 -4.08
CA LEU A 434 11.16 -22.26 -3.86
C LEU A 434 11.68 -20.82 -4.12
N GLY A 435 11.04 -20.06 -5.01
CA GLY A 435 11.42 -18.68 -5.32
C GLY A 435 11.21 -17.70 -4.15
N TYR A 436 10.07 -17.78 -3.45
CA TYR A 436 9.73 -16.83 -2.39
C TYR A 436 10.63 -16.97 -1.17
N VAL A 437 11.00 -18.20 -0.81
CA VAL A 437 11.90 -18.48 0.33
C VAL A 437 13.31 -17.95 0.07
N LYS A 438 13.81 -18.09 -1.16
CA LYS A 438 15.12 -17.55 -1.57
C LYS A 438 15.14 -16.02 -1.45
N VAL A 439 14.14 -15.34 -2.00
CA VAL A 439 14.02 -13.87 -1.94
C VAL A 439 13.91 -13.40 -0.50
N TRP A 440 13.03 -14.02 0.29
CA TRP A 440 12.88 -13.73 1.71
C TRP A 440 14.19 -13.86 2.49
N ALA A 441 14.95 -14.94 2.28
CA ALA A 441 16.18 -15.18 3.01
C ALA A 441 17.28 -14.17 2.68
N GLY A 442 17.44 -13.80 1.40
CA GLY A 442 18.37 -12.76 0.99
C GLY A 442 18.02 -11.40 1.60
N LEU A 443 16.75 -11.01 1.56
CA LEU A 443 16.28 -9.74 2.14
C LEU A 443 16.38 -9.75 3.68
N SER A 444 16.10 -10.88 4.33
CA SER A 444 16.25 -11.03 5.78
C SER A 444 17.71 -10.89 6.21
N TRP A 445 18.66 -11.43 5.42
CA TRP A 445 20.09 -11.25 5.68
C TRP A 445 20.49 -9.77 5.57
N LEU A 446 20.03 -9.06 4.54
CA LEU A 446 20.28 -7.62 4.38
C LEU A 446 19.67 -6.80 5.52
N ALA A 447 18.43 -7.12 5.93
CA ALA A 447 17.76 -6.46 7.03
C ALA A 447 18.49 -6.67 8.38
N LEU A 448 19.09 -7.84 8.61
CA LEU A 448 19.94 -8.08 9.78
C LEU A 448 21.27 -7.34 9.65
N ALA A 449 21.91 -7.36 8.48
CA ALA A 449 23.21 -6.75 8.26
C ALA A 449 23.20 -5.24 8.52
N ILE A 450 22.19 -4.54 8.04
CA ILE A 450 22.11 -3.08 8.14
C ILE A 450 21.99 -2.57 9.58
N VAL A 451 21.46 -3.39 10.51
CA VAL A 451 21.44 -3.06 11.95
C VAL A 451 22.86 -2.81 12.46
N GLY A 452 23.83 -3.60 12.01
CA GLY A 452 25.21 -3.49 12.47
C GLY A 452 25.84 -2.12 12.21
N VAL A 453 25.51 -1.47 11.10
CA VAL A 453 26.06 -0.16 10.70
C VAL A 453 25.79 0.93 11.75
N THR A 454 24.69 0.81 12.51
CA THR A 454 24.41 1.73 13.62
C THR A 454 25.16 1.42 14.90
N ILE A 455 25.47 0.15 15.16
CA ILE A 455 26.19 -0.28 16.36
C ILE A 455 27.66 0.13 16.26
N PHE A 456 28.28 -0.08 15.09
CA PHE A 456 29.69 0.24 14.84
C PHE A 456 29.84 1.15 13.61
N PRO A 457 29.50 2.45 13.71
CA PRO A 457 29.56 3.36 12.56
C PRO A 457 30.98 3.60 12.03
N LYS A 458 31.99 3.37 12.87
CA LYS A 458 33.40 3.53 12.53
C LYS A 458 33.97 2.38 11.68
N MET A 459 33.29 1.23 11.66
CA MET A 459 33.67 0.06 10.86
C MET A 459 32.43 -0.48 10.14
N PRO A 460 31.80 0.32 9.25
CA PRO A 460 30.46 0.02 8.76
C PRO A 460 30.43 -1.28 7.95
N ILE A 461 31.50 -1.60 7.21
CA ILE A 461 31.61 -2.85 6.43
C ILE A 461 31.70 -4.06 7.36
N VAL A 462 32.53 -3.99 8.41
CA VAL A 462 32.68 -5.09 9.38
C VAL A 462 31.39 -5.32 10.15
N ALA A 463 30.71 -4.22 10.50
CA ALA A 463 29.48 -4.25 11.26
C ALA A 463 28.35 -5.01 10.54
N LEU A 464 28.34 -5.04 9.20
CA LEU A 464 27.35 -5.78 8.41
C LEU A 464 27.30 -7.28 8.76
N ALA A 465 28.39 -7.90 9.24
CA ALA A 465 28.36 -9.30 9.66
C ALA A 465 27.94 -9.50 11.12
N PHE A 466 27.99 -8.48 11.97
CA PHE A 466 27.79 -8.61 13.42
C PHE A 466 26.44 -9.27 13.75
N VAL A 467 25.34 -8.65 13.31
CA VAL A 467 23.98 -9.12 13.62
C VAL A 467 23.62 -10.40 12.87
N PRO A 468 23.92 -10.59 11.57
CA PRO A 468 23.71 -11.87 10.89
C PRO A 468 24.43 -13.05 11.54
N VAL A 469 25.65 -12.84 12.06
CA VAL A 469 26.41 -13.89 12.76
C VAL A 469 25.79 -14.22 14.12
N VAL A 470 25.40 -13.21 14.90
CA VAL A 470 24.70 -13.45 16.17
C VAL A 470 23.39 -14.21 15.94
N TYR A 471 22.63 -13.81 14.92
CA TYR A 471 21.41 -14.51 14.53
C TYR A 471 21.68 -15.93 14.04
N SER A 472 22.73 -16.18 13.26
CA SER A 472 23.04 -17.51 12.75
C SER A 472 23.43 -18.49 13.86
N LEU A 473 24.21 -18.05 14.85
CA LEU A 473 24.55 -18.83 16.03
C LEU A 473 23.30 -19.18 16.86
N TRP A 474 22.42 -18.21 17.08
CA TRP A 474 21.15 -18.45 17.76
C TRP A 474 20.21 -19.38 16.97
N ALA A 475 20.11 -19.18 15.67
CA ALA A 475 19.26 -19.96 14.77
C ALA A 475 19.73 -21.43 14.69
N TYR A 476 21.04 -21.65 14.67
CA TYR A 476 21.63 -22.98 14.75
C TYR A 476 21.32 -23.66 16.09
N LYS A 477 21.53 -22.96 17.22
CA LYS A 477 21.20 -23.47 18.57
C LYS A 477 19.71 -23.77 18.75
N SER A 478 18.85 -22.99 18.11
CA SER A 478 17.38 -23.12 18.19
C SER A 478 16.79 -24.06 17.14
N HIS A 479 17.62 -24.76 16.35
CA HIS A 479 17.23 -25.61 15.22
C HIS A 479 16.35 -24.91 14.14
N LYS A 480 16.39 -23.57 14.06
CA LYS A 480 15.67 -22.75 13.06
C LYS A 480 16.59 -22.35 11.91
N THR A 481 17.12 -23.33 11.20
CA THR A 481 18.20 -23.14 10.22
C THR A 481 17.73 -22.82 8.80
N THR A 482 16.43 -22.61 8.58
CA THR A 482 15.82 -22.43 7.25
C THR A 482 16.46 -21.30 6.44
N LEU A 483 16.81 -20.18 7.08
CA LEU A 483 17.47 -19.03 6.46
C LEU A 483 18.92 -19.37 6.06
N LEU A 484 19.64 -20.11 6.90
CA LEU A 484 21.07 -20.38 6.73
C LEU A 484 21.37 -21.27 5.52
N TYR A 485 20.46 -22.17 5.17
CA TYR A 485 20.63 -23.08 4.03
C TYR A 485 20.21 -22.48 2.69
N GLN A 486 19.84 -21.19 2.63
CA GLN A 486 19.42 -20.57 1.37
C GLN A 486 20.61 -20.00 0.59
N ILE A 487 20.66 -20.30 -0.71
CA ILE A 487 21.72 -19.86 -1.63
C ILE A 487 21.99 -18.33 -1.58
N PRO A 488 20.98 -17.43 -1.54
CA PRO A 488 21.24 -15.99 -1.49
C PRO A 488 22.03 -15.56 -0.25
N VAL A 489 21.85 -16.24 0.88
CA VAL A 489 22.60 -15.97 2.12
C VAL A 489 24.07 -16.34 1.94
N TRP A 490 24.37 -17.43 1.23
CA TRP A 490 25.75 -17.82 0.93
C TRP A 490 26.41 -16.81 -0.02
N CYS A 491 25.73 -16.42 -1.09
CA CYS A 491 26.24 -15.43 -2.03
C CYS A 491 26.55 -14.09 -1.34
N LEU A 492 25.61 -13.58 -0.54
CA LEU A 492 25.80 -12.31 0.19
C LEU A 492 26.94 -12.41 1.21
N SER A 493 27.06 -13.52 1.92
CA SER A 493 28.13 -13.73 2.89
C SER A 493 29.51 -13.88 2.21
N LEU A 494 29.58 -14.52 1.04
CA LEU A 494 30.80 -14.60 0.23
C LEU A 494 31.21 -13.23 -0.33
N ILE A 495 30.25 -12.45 -0.84
CA ILE A 495 30.50 -11.07 -1.29
C ILE A 495 31.00 -10.21 -0.13
N TRP A 496 30.37 -10.33 1.04
CA TRP A 496 30.82 -9.62 2.23
C TRP A 496 32.26 -10.00 2.62
N LEU A 497 32.61 -11.29 2.60
CA LEU A 497 33.98 -11.76 2.88
C LEU A 497 35.00 -11.19 1.87
N LEU A 498 34.64 -11.07 0.59
CA LEU A 498 35.50 -10.43 -0.41
C LEU A 498 35.74 -8.95 -0.09
N VAL A 499 34.67 -8.21 0.19
CA VAL A 499 34.74 -6.76 0.46
C VAL A 499 35.52 -6.48 1.75
N VAL A 500 35.22 -7.18 2.84
CA VAL A 500 35.89 -6.97 4.14
C VAL A 500 37.37 -7.38 4.12
N SER A 501 37.76 -8.30 3.22
CA SER A 501 39.15 -8.74 3.10
C SER A 501 40.07 -7.68 2.49
N VAL A 502 39.53 -6.85 1.58
CA VAL A 502 40.28 -5.81 0.86
C VAL A 502 40.13 -4.43 1.51
N ASP A 503 39.19 -4.26 2.44
CA ASP A 503 38.95 -2.97 3.09
C ASP A 503 40.16 -2.47 3.88
N VAL A 504 40.67 -1.30 3.47
CA VAL A 504 41.84 -0.64 4.05
C VAL A 504 41.46 0.13 5.32
N HIS A 505 40.29 0.78 5.33
CA HIS A 505 39.92 1.66 6.44
C HIS A 505 39.69 0.89 7.73
N SER A 506 38.90 -0.19 7.67
CA SER A 506 38.65 -1.00 8.87
C SER A 506 39.94 -1.69 9.34
N ALA A 507 40.87 -2.00 8.44
CA ALA A 507 42.13 -2.67 8.79
C ALA A 507 43.02 -1.87 9.75
N GLU A 508 42.98 -0.54 9.68
CA GLU A 508 43.77 0.35 10.55
C GLU A 508 43.07 0.64 11.88
N TYR A 509 41.74 0.57 11.93
CA TYR A 509 40.97 0.90 13.12
C TYR A 509 40.99 -0.26 14.15
N LEU A 510 41.36 0.01 15.40
CA LEU A 510 41.36 -0.94 16.54
C LEU A 510 42.07 -2.29 16.28
N TYR A 511 43.19 -2.28 15.56
CA TYR A 511 44.01 -3.49 15.39
C TYR A 511 44.84 -3.77 16.65
N PHE A 512 44.65 -4.92 17.29
CA PHE A 512 45.41 -5.34 18.48
C PHE A 512 46.41 -6.46 18.18
N VAL A 513 45.88 -7.65 17.86
CA VAL A 513 46.64 -8.86 17.58
C VAL A 513 45.91 -9.60 16.44
N PRO A 514 46.65 -10.21 15.49
CA PRO A 514 46.07 -11.05 14.46
C PRO A 514 45.11 -12.09 15.06
N LEU A 515 44.02 -12.40 14.34
CA LEU A 515 42.96 -13.35 14.75
C LEU A 515 42.02 -12.87 15.86
N ILE A 516 42.50 -12.03 16.78
CA ILE A 516 41.69 -11.49 17.90
C ILE A 516 40.99 -10.19 17.50
N ASN A 517 41.52 -9.48 16.49
CA ASN A 517 40.85 -8.30 15.96
C ASN A 517 39.42 -8.64 15.49
N LEU A 518 38.49 -7.71 15.69
CA LEU A 518 37.06 -7.85 15.39
C LEU A 518 36.84 -8.27 13.92
N ILE A 519 37.64 -7.73 13.00
CA ILE A 519 37.60 -8.07 11.57
C ILE A 519 38.04 -9.50 11.29
N ASP A 520 39.17 -9.90 11.87
CA ASP A 520 39.74 -11.23 11.68
C ASP A 520 38.82 -12.28 12.31
N PHE A 521 38.29 -11.99 13.50
CA PHE A 521 37.33 -12.84 14.20
C PHE A 521 36.06 -13.06 13.38
N PHE A 522 35.38 -12.00 12.92
CA PHE A 522 34.15 -12.15 12.14
C PHE A 522 34.40 -12.77 10.76
N SER A 523 35.49 -12.44 10.07
CA SER A 523 35.81 -13.03 8.77
C SER A 523 36.06 -14.54 8.87
N ILE A 524 36.82 -14.99 9.89
CA ILE A 524 37.05 -16.42 10.14
C ILE A 524 35.77 -17.11 10.57
N LEU A 525 34.96 -16.49 11.43
CA LEU A 525 33.71 -17.08 11.92
C LEU A 525 32.67 -17.25 10.81
N VAL A 526 32.48 -16.24 9.95
CA VAL A 526 31.59 -16.34 8.77
C VAL A 526 32.12 -17.38 7.80
N PHE A 527 33.43 -17.40 7.53
CA PHE A 527 34.04 -18.39 6.64
C PHE A 527 33.85 -19.83 7.16
N ALA A 528 34.12 -20.08 8.44
CA ALA A 528 33.93 -21.39 9.07
C ALA A 528 32.45 -21.81 9.06
N GLY A 529 31.53 -20.89 9.35
CA GLY A 529 30.09 -21.11 9.28
C GLY A 529 29.62 -21.48 7.87
N LEU A 530 30.07 -20.75 6.85
CA LEU A 530 29.74 -21.05 5.44
C LEU A 530 30.29 -22.41 5.01
N LEU A 531 31.55 -22.72 5.33
CA LEU A 531 32.12 -24.04 5.04
C LEU A 531 31.30 -25.16 5.67
N PHE A 532 30.91 -25.00 6.94
CA PHE A 532 30.10 -25.97 7.65
C PHE A 532 28.73 -26.17 7.00
N ILE A 533 28.03 -25.09 6.68
CA ILE A 533 26.69 -25.13 6.08
C ILE A 533 26.72 -25.72 4.67
N ILE A 534 27.64 -25.28 3.81
CA ILE A 534 27.75 -25.73 2.42
C ILE A 534 28.13 -27.22 2.35
N TYR A 535 28.98 -27.70 3.27
CA TYR A 535 29.38 -29.11 3.30
C TYR A 535 28.28 -30.05 3.82
N GLN A 536 27.37 -29.55 4.67
CA GLN A 536 26.21 -30.31 5.12
C GLN A 536 25.04 -30.30 4.14
N HIS A 537 25.01 -29.35 3.20
CA HIS A 537 23.92 -29.23 2.26
C HIS A 537 23.97 -30.33 1.19
N ALA A 538 22.87 -31.07 1.04
CA ALA A 538 22.72 -32.06 -0.02
C ALA A 538 22.30 -31.38 -1.34
N PHE A 539 23.19 -31.40 -2.33
CA PHE A 539 22.92 -30.88 -3.67
C PHE A 539 22.24 -31.98 -4.50
N ASP A 540 20.93 -32.14 -4.34
CA ASP A 540 20.19 -33.29 -4.86
C ASP A 540 20.12 -33.39 -6.40
N GLN A 541 20.39 -32.30 -7.14
CA GLN A 541 20.21 -32.28 -8.62
C GLN A 541 21.35 -31.59 -9.41
N ASP A 542 22.06 -30.61 -8.85
CA ASP A 542 23.05 -29.80 -9.59
C ASP A 542 24.48 -29.95 -9.05
N LYS A 543 25.19 -30.97 -9.53
CA LYS A 543 26.61 -31.19 -9.19
C LYS A 543 27.50 -30.00 -9.59
N SER A 544 27.18 -29.28 -10.66
CA SER A 544 27.95 -28.10 -11.07
C SER A 544 27.90 -26.99 -10.01
N LEU A 545 26.70 -26.69 -9.47
CA LEU A 545 26.50 -25.67 -8.43
C LEU A 545 27.23 -26.03 -7.13
N GLU A 546 27.19 -27.31 -6.73
CA GLU A 546 27.95 -27.81 -5.58
C GLU A 546 29.44 -27.48 -5.72
N TRP A 547 30.02 -27.81 -6.87
CA TRP A 547 31.43 -27.57 -7.15
C TRP A 547 31.76 -26.08 -7.18
N THR A 548 30.91 -25.26 -7.79
CA THR A 548 31.10 -23.80 -7.81
C THR A 548 31.14 -23.24 -6.39
N PHE A 549 30.15 -23.53 -5.54
CA PHE A 549 30.14 -22.99 -4.16
C PHE A 549 31.31 -23.50 -3.32
N LYS A 550 31.68 -24.77 -3.43
CA LYS A 550 32.84 -25.33 -2.72
C LYS A 550 34.15 -24.66 -3.16
N ILE A 551 34.40 -24.56 -4.47
CA ILE A 551 35.62 -23.92 -5.00
C ILE A 551 35.65 -22.44 -4.61
N THR A 552 34.56 -21.70 -4.85
CA THR A 552 34.48 -20.26 -4.53
C THR A 552 34.69 -20.02 -3.04
N THR A 553 34.10 -20.84 -2.16
CA THR A 553 34.30 -20.69 -0.71
C THR A 553 35.77 -20.93 -0.33
N ILE A 554 36.44 -21.92 -0.90
CA ILE A 554 37.87 -22.17 -0.62
C ILE A 554 38.75 -21.02 -1.14
N LEU A 555 38.47 -20.51 -2.34
CA LEU A 555 39.21 -19.37 -2.91
C LEU A 555 39.04 -18.10 -2.05
N VAL A 556 37.82 -17.81 -1.61
CA VAL A 556 37.53 -16.72 -0.68
C VAL A 556 38.23 -16.96 0.67
N GLY A 557 38.26 -18.20 1.15
CA GLY A 557 39.02 -18.58 2.35
C GLY A 557 40.50 -18.24 2.25
N LEU A 558 41.13 -18.56 1.11
CA LEU A 558 42.52 -18.18 0.86
C LEU A 558 42.73 -16.66 0.91
N LEU A 559 41.79 -15.87 0.37
CA LEU A 559 41.84 -14.42 0.46
C LEU A 559 41.70 -13.94 1.91
N VAL A 560 40.78 -14.52 2.69
CA VAL A 560 40.56 -14.18 4.11
C VAL A 560 41.84 -14.42 4.91
N PHE A 561 42.43 -15.61 4.83
CA PHE A 561 43.69 -15.92 5.55
C PHE A 561 44.86 -15.06 5.08
N SER A 562 44.96 -14.79 3.77
CA SER A 562 45.98 -13.89 3.23
C SER A 562 45.80 -12.47 3.79
N SER A 563 44.56 -12.00 3.92
CA SER A 563 44.25 -10.66 4.43
C SER A 563 44.52 -10.51 5.92
N VAL A 564 44.27 -11.56 6.72
CA VAL A 564 44.67 -11.59 8.15
C VAL A 564 46.17 -11.38 8.30
N VAL A 565 46.98 -12.07 7.48
CA VAL A 565 48.45 -11.91 7.50
C VAL A 565 48.85 -10.53 7.00
N VAL A 566 48.29 -10.04 5.90
CA VAL A 566 48.59 -8.69 5.38
C VAL A 566 48.31 -7.61 6.42
N ARG A 567 47.17 -7.70 7.14
CA ARG A 567 46.85 -6.77 8.24
C ARG A 567 47.85 -6.88 9.41
N GLY A 568 48.23 -8.10 9.79
CA GLY A 568 49.23 -8.33 10.84
C GLY A 568 50.61 -7.76 10.46
N LEU A 569 51.04 -7.97 9.21
CA LEU A 569 52.30 -7.42 8.71
C LEU A 569 52.28 -5.90 8.65
N HIS A 570 51.15 -5.31 8.25
CA HIS A 570 50.99 -3.86 8.24
C HIS A 570 51.16 -3.29 9.66
N TYR A 571 50.53 -3.90 10.66
CA TYR A 571 50.61 -3.43 12.04
C TYR A 571 52.01 -3.59 12.66
N TYR A 572 52.66 -4.73 12.48
CA TYR A 572 53.96 -5.01 13.14
C TYR A 572 55.20 -4.55 12.34
N TRP A 573 55.12 -4.54 11.01
CA TRP A 573 56.26 -4.26 10.11
C TRP A 573 56.01 -3.08 9.17
N ALA A 574 54.91 -2.33 9.34
CA ALA A 574 54.55 -1.16 8.51
C ALA A 574 54.53 -1.46 7.00
N THR A 575 54.22 -2.71 6.62
CA THR A 575 54.12 -3.12 5.20
C THR A 575 52.84 -2.59 4.55
N PRO A 576 52.77 -2.41 3.22
CA PRO A 576 51.55 -1.91 2.58
C PRO A 576 50.34 -2.86 2.72
N LEU A 577 49.14 -2.27 2.88
CA LEU A 577 47.85 -2.96 2.76
C LEU A 577 47.48 -3.22 1.29
N TRP A 578 46.38 -3.94 1.05
CA TRP A 578 45.92 -4.37 -0.29
C TRP A 578 45.87 -3.22 -1.30
N SER A 579 46.93 -3.11 -2.11
CA SER A 579 47.16 -2.06 -3.09
C SER A 579 48.27 -2.49 -4.06
N ALA A 580 48.58 -1.68 -5.07
CA ALA A 580 49.62 -1.99 -6.06
C ALA A 580 51.02 -2.23 -5.43
N SER A 581 51.30 -1.64 -4.26
CA SER A 581 52.60 -1.75 -3.58
C SER A 581 52.84 -3.09 -2.87
N ILE A 582 51.80 -3.93 -2.68
CA ILE A 582 52.00 -5.29 -2.16
C ILE A 582 52.88 -6.12 -3.10
N TRP A 583 52.71 -5.91 -4.41
CA TRP A 583 53.40 -6.72 -5.43
C TRP A 583 54.90 -6.43 -5.52
N THR A 584 55.36 -5.31 -4.95
CA THR A 584 56.78 -4.94 -4.91
C THR A 584 57.42 -5.18 -3.54
N ASN A 585 56.62 -5.44 -2.49
CA ASN A 585 57.13 -5.65 -1.14
C ASN A 585 57.52 -7.12 -0.89
N GLY A 586 58.82 -7.38 -0.73
CA GLY A 586 59.34 -8.75 -0.54
C GLY A 586 58.93 -9.42 0.76
N VAL A 587 58.69 -8.67 1.85
CA VAL A 587 58.27 -9.24 3.14
C VAL A 587 56.84 -9.76 3.05
N VAL A 588 55.95 -9.01 2.40
CA VAL A 588 54.56 -9.44 2.17
C VAL A 588 54.51 -10.64 1.24
N GLN A 589 55.28 -10.64 0.15
CA GLN A 589 55.29 -11.78 -0.78
C GLN A 589 55.78 -13.07 -0.14
N LEU A 590 56.90 -13.02 0.61
CA LEU A 590 57.42 -14.16 1.37
C LEU A 590 56.39 -14.69 2.37
N SER A 591 55.74 -13.80 3.12
CA SER A 591 54.77 -14.21 4.13
C SER A 591 53.54 -14.87 3.49
N LEU A 592 53.09 -14.35 2.34
CA LEU A 592 52.01 -14.95 1.56
C LEU A 592 52.39 -16.31 0.96
N THR A 593 53.62 -16.47 0.41
CA THR A 593 54.06 -17.77 -0.11
C THR A 593 54.13 -18.81 1.01
N LEU A 594 54.71 -18.45 2.15
CA LEU A 594 54.79 -19.33 3.31
C LEU A 594 53.40 -19.71 3.84
N LEU A 595 52.45 -18.75 3.91
CA LEU A 595 51.07 -19.05 4.29
C LEU A 595 50.41 -20.01 3.31
N TRP A 596 50.52 -19.79 2.00
CA TRP A 596 49.88 -20.64 1.00
C TRP A 596 50.45 -22.06 1.00
N VAL A 597 51.76 -22.20 1.24
CA VAL A 597 52.43 -23.50 1.40
C VAL A 597 51.94 -24.24 2.65
N ILE A 598 51.84 -23.56 3.80
CA ILE A 598 51.30 -24.15 5.03
C ILE A 598 49.84 -24.55 4.83
N LEU A 599 49.03 -23.70 4.20
CA LEU A 599 47.63 -23.99 3.92
C LEU A 599 47.49 -25.20 2.98
N ALA A 600 48.32 -25.29 1.94
CA ALA A 600 48.38 -26.45 1.05
C ALA A 600 48.76 -27.73 1.80
N PHE A 601 49.75 -27.67 2.70
CA PHE A 601 50.13 -28.79 3.57
C PHE A 601 48.99 -29.24 4.49
N VAL A 602 48.30 -28.30 5.14
CA VAL A 602 47.15 -28.62 6.00
C VAL A 602 46.01 -29.25 5.19
N LEU A 603 45.67 -28.69 4.02
CA LEU A 603 44.60 -29.20 3.16
C LEU A 603 44.92 -30.62 2.64
N THR A 604 46.13 -30.85 2.14
CA THR A 604 46.57 -32.17 1.62
C THR A 604 46.67 -33.21 2.75
N THR A 605 47.19 -32.85 3.92
CA THR A 605 47.28 -33.75 5.06
C THR A 605 45.90 -34.10 5.63
N TYR A 606 45.03 -33.10 5.82
CA TYR A 606 43.68 -33.31 6.33
C TYR A 606 42.83 -34.13 5.36
N SER A 607 42.91 -33.84 4.06
CA SER A 607 42.19 -34.60 3.02
C SER A 607 42.65 -36.05 2.91
N SER A 608 43.95 -36.33 3.05
CA SER A 608 44.48 -37.70 3.08
C SER A 608 43.99 -38.47 4.32
N ARG A 609 43.99 -37.83 5.51
CA ARG A 609 43.47 -38.44 6.75
C ARG A 609 41.96 -38.68 6.75
N LYS A 610 41.18 -37.81 6.11
CA LYS A 610 39.71 -37.91 6.03
C LYS A 610 39.23 -38.62 4.76
N MET A 611 40.13 -39.09 3.90
CA MET A 611 39.81 -39.77 2.63
C MET A 611 38.96 -38.90 1.68
N ILE A 612 39.15 -37.58 1.68
CA ILE A 612 38.38 -36.62 0.86
C ILE A 612 39.20 -36.22 -0.37
N ARG A 613 39.03 -36.95 -1.47
CA ARG A 613 39.83 -36.76 -2.71
C ARG A 613 39.71 -35.35 -3.32
N GLN A 614 38.53 -34.72 -3.24
CA GLN A 614 38.30 -33.38 -3.79
C GLN A 614 39.19 -32.33 -3.09
N LEU A 615 39.26 -32.38 -1.76
CA LEU A 615 40.02 -31.42 -0.96
C LEU A 615 41.54 -31.58 -1.16
N TRP A 616 41.99 -32.80 -1.46
CA TRP A 616 43.39 -33.08 -1.79
C TRP A 616 43.82 -32.37 -3.08
N PHE A 617 42.99 -32.47 -4.14
CA PHE A 617 43.27 -31.77 -5.40
C PHE A 617 43.28 -30.25 -5.26
N VAL A 618 42.45 -29.69 -4.37
CA VAL A 618 42.48 -28.24 -4.10
C VAL A 618 43.79 -27.84 -3.43
N GLY A 619 44.29 -28.63 -2.46
CA GLY A 619 45.60 -28.40 -1.85
C GLY A 619 46.76 -28.54 -2.84
N ALA A 620 46.71 -29.53 -3.74
CA ALA A 620 47.69 -29.70 -4.81
C ALA A 620 47.66 -28.56 -5.84
N ALA A 621 46.47 -28.08 -6.21
CA ALA A 621 46.30 -26.92 -7.09
C ALA A 621 46.87 -25.64 -6.45
N LEU A 622 46.64 -25.43 -5.16
CA LEU A 622 47.23 -24.33 -4.41
C LEU A 622 48.77 -24.38 -4.41
N LEU A 623 49.34 -25.57 -4.22
CA LEU A 623 50.78 -25.79 -4.31
C LEU A 623 51.32 -25.44 -5.72
N GLY A 624 50.61 -25.86 -6.77
CA GLY A 624 50.92 -25.47 -8.15
C GLY A 624 50.91 -23.95 -8.37
N ILE A 625 49.92 -23.25 -7.81
CA ILE A 625 49.84 -21.78 -7.84
C ILE A 625 51.05 -21.15 -7.12
N VAL A 626 51.46 -21.70 -5.98
CA VAL A 626 52.66 -21.23 -5.27
C VAL A 626 53.90 -21.40 -6.14
N VAL A 627 54.11 -22.56 -6.76
CA VAL A 627 55.27 -22.80 -7.63
C VAL A 627 55.29 -21.79 -8.78
N LEU A 628 54.14 -21.56 -9.42
CA LEU A 628 54.03 -20.56 -10.47
C LEU A 628 54.34 -19.15 -9.96
N LYS A 629 53.84 -18.79 -8.77
CA LYS A 629 54.12 -17.52 -8.10
C LYS A 629 55.61 -17.34 -7.80
N LEU A 630 56.29 -18.37 -7.30
CA LEU A 630 57.73 -18.33 -7.02
C LEU A 630 58.54 -18.00 -8.28
N ILE A 631 58.15 -18.57 -9.43
CA ILE A 631 58.81 -18.34 -10.71
C ILE A 631 58.49 -16.95 -11.29
N LEU A 632 57.23 -16.53 -11.27
CA LEU A 632 56.82 -15.29 -11.96
C LEU A 632 57.09 -14.01 -11.14
N LEU A 633 56.79 -14.06 -9.84
CA LEU A 633 56.78 -12.88 -8.98
C LEU A 633 58.01 -12.80 -8.07
N ASP A 634 58.41 -13.91 -7.45
CA ASP A 634 59.54 -13.87 -6.49
C ASP A 634 60.92 -13.85 -7.19
N LEU A 635 61.02 -14.32 -8.44
CA LEU A 635 62.24 -14.20 -9.26
C LEU A 635 62.49 -12.77 -9.78
N SER A 636 61.45 -11.94 -9.89
CA SER A 636 61.56 -10.58 -10.45
C SER A 636 61.89 -9.50 -9.42
N GLN A 637 61.75 -9.78 -8.11
CA GLN A 637 62.05 -8.82 -7.04
C GLN A 637 63.53 -8.77 -6.66
N SER A 638 64.11 -7.58 -6.43
CA SER A 638 65.55 -7.37 -6.21
C SER A 638 66.11 -7.84 -4.86
N ALA A 639 65.28 -8.22 -3.89
CA ALA A 639 65.71 -8.65 -2.57
C ALA A 639 66.16 -10.13 -2.57
N THR A 640 67.48 -10.35 -2.57
CA THR A 640 68.10 -11.69 -2.65
C THR A 640 67.80 -12.61 -1.46
N LEU A 641 67.69 -12.06 -0.24
CA LEU A 641 67.48 -12.86 0.99
C LEU A 641 66.07 -13.45 1.09
N THR A 642 65.03 -12.64 0.85
CA THR A 642 63.62 -13.08 0.95
C THR A 642 63.31 -14.17 -0.07
N ARG A 643 63.91 -14.06 -1.26
CA ARG A 643 63.81 -15.08 -2.32
C ARG A 643 64.35 -16.44 -1.86
N VAL A 644 65.58 -16.49 -1.34
CA VAL A 644 66.20 -17.76 -0.90
C VAL A 644 65.35 -18.44 0.19
N ILE A 645 64.86 -17.67 1.15
CA ILE A 645 64.01 -18.19 2.23
C ILE A 645 62.66 -18.70 1.69
N SER A 646 62.04 -17.98 0.74
CA SER A 646 60.78 -18.40 0.09
C SER A 646 60.96 -19.74 -0.65
N PHE A 647 62.05 -19.91 -1.41
CA PHE A 647 62.33 -21.16 -2.14
C PHE A 647 62.65 -22.34 -1.22
N ILE A 648 63.51 -22.16 -0.21
CA ILE A 648 63.86 -23.22 0.73
C ILE A 648 62.63 -23.62 1.56
N GLY A 649 61.88 -22.64 2.06
CA GLY A 649 60.66 -22.86 2.84
C GLY A 649 59.59 -23.60 2.05
N ALA A 650 59.28 -23.14 0.83
CA ALA A 650 58.31 -23.78 -0.04
C ALA A 650 58.75 -25.20 -0.45
N GLY A 651 60.00 -25.35 -0.92
CA GLY A 651 60.53 -26.65 -1.36
C GLY A 651 60.62 -27.69 -0.23
N GLY A 652 60.99 -27.27 0.98
CA GLY A 652 61.02 -28.13 2.15
C GLY A 652 59.64 -28.68 2.51
N VAL A 653 58.60 -27.83 2.52
CA VAL A 653 57.23 -28.29 2.79
C VAL A 653 56.70 -29.18 1.67
N MET A 654 57.06 -28.94 0.40
CA MET A 654 56.67 -29.83 -0.71
C MET A 654 57.20 -31.25 -0.53
N LEU A 655 58.44 -31.42 -0.06
CA LEU A 655 59.00 -32.74 0.28
C LEU A 655 58.21 -33.41 1.41
N ILE A 656 57.82 -32.63 2.43
CA ILE A 656 57.01 -33.13 3.55
C ILE A 656 55.63 -33.57 3.08
N ILE A 657 54.97 -32.80 2.20
CA ILE A 657 53.66 -33.16 1.60
C ILE A 657 53.77 -34.48 0.83
N ALA A 658 54.83 -34.64 0.02
CA ALA A 658 55.03 -35.84 -0.78
C ALA A 658 55.15 -37.12 0.08
N TYR A 659 55.70 -37.00 1.30
CA TYR A 659 55.80 -38.11 2.25
C TYR A 659 54.53 -38.34 3.07
N LEU A 660 53.90 -37.28 3.59
CA LEU A 660 52.81 -37.39 4.58
C LEU A 660 51.40 -37.42 4.00
N ALA A 661 51.21 -36.98 2.75
CA ALA A 661 49.87 -36.77 2.20
C ALA A 661 49.68 -37.46 0.83
N PRO A 662 49.71 -38.80 0.76
CA PRO A 662 49.43 -39.53 -0.48
C PRO A 662 47.97 -39.31 -0.93
N LEU A 663 47.76 -39.39 -2.26
CA LEU A 663 46.45 -39.24 -2.90
C LEU A 663 45.48 -40.32 -2.40
N PRO A 664 44.32 -39.95 -1.81
CA PRO A 664 43.34 -40.93 -1.35
C PRO A 664 42.70 -41.71 -2.53
N PRO A 665 42.44 -43.03 -2.37
CA PRO A 665 41.89 -43.89 -3.41
C PRO A 665 40.48 -43.48 -3.87
N SER A 666 40.11 -43.80 -5.11
CA SER A 666 38.77 -43.51 -5.63
C SER A 666 37.72 -44.46 -5.04
N SER A 667 36.51 -43.94 -4.78
CA SER A 667 35.38 -44.69 -4.21
C SER A 667 34.93 -45.91 -5.04
N SER A 668 35.32 -45.99 -6.32
CA SER A 668 35.14 -47.18 -7.16
C SER A 668 36.03 -48.37 -6.76
N VAL A 669 37.21 -48.12 -6.18
CA VAL A 669 38.15 -49.17 -5.77
C VAL A 669 37.75 -49.77 -4.42
N GLN A 670 37.11 -48.99 -3.56
CA GLN A 670 36.66 -49.42 -2.23
C GLN A 670 35.55 -50.48 -2.28
N LYS A 671 34.68 -50.44 -3.31
CA LYS A 671 33.62 -51.44 -3.52
C LYS A 671 34.12 -52.78 -4.08
N ASN A 672 35.31 -52.81 -4.67
CA ASN A 672 35.96 -54.04 -5.18
C ASN A 672 36.91 -54.69 -4.15
N GLN A 673 37.08 -54.09 -2.97
CA GLN A 673 37.95 -54.59 -1.91
C GLN A 673 37.19 -55.17 -0.71
N GLU A 674 35.85 -55.13 -0.70
CA GLU A 674 35.09 -56.01 0.19
C GLU A 674 35.15 -57.44 -0.37
N PRO A 675 35.68 -58.43 0.38
CA PRO A 675 35.54 -59.82 -0.04
C PRO A 675 34.04 -60.12 -0.11
N LYS A 676 33.57 -60.61 -1.26
CA LYS A 676 32.31 -61.34 -1.32
C LYS A 676 32.46 -62.52 -0.36
N LEU A 677 31.75 -62.48 0.77
CA LEU A 677 31.58 -63.61 1.69
C LEU A 677 31.12 -64.85 0.93
#